data_AF-A0AAD1S046-F1
#
_entry.id   AF-A0AAD1S046-F1
#
_cell.length_a   1.000
_cell.length_b   1.000
_cell.length_c   1.000
_cell.angle_alpha   90.00
_cell.angle_beta   90.00
_cell.angle_gamma   90.00
#
_symmetry.space_group_name_H-M   'P 1'
#
loop_
_entity.id
_entity.type
_entity.pdbx_description
1 polymer ?
#
loop_
_entity_poly.entity_id
_entity_poly.type
_entity_poly.pdbx_seq_one_letter_code
_entity_poly.pdbx_strand_id
1 'polypeptide(L)'
;MNSDAEEELLHDARNGNFKEVRELLKNIRKGQTVVNINCKGKSKSNLGWTPLHLACYFGHVPVVEHLLKAGADINIQNDMGDTALHKAAFTGPAQRTQEKKVEDMLLGAAREGNVVKLSELLNKAIPPDINCTDQMGNTPLHCASYRGLKQCVVKLMKNGADVNIKNKKHQKPIDLAQNIEIKQILQARISKYIIKTLHRFEGPLGKSSRFFGWKVFWVVLEHGVISWYQKQADAVNQVHRQGCKHLTQAVCSVKSTDKYSFSVKCFDDSIHHFRVLPKHLSHTREEWMTVIEEHSAYSTHYCSQDQISDEEEEEELVPEEDLKQALEEAQICHQKLESEVSVFLTEVSTLDATKGIDSDILQQVKQVLGSSQETCTALSNCLILFLRQDKARNFKLKHEQEKTKILSEALQTLASEHHELEQSLVKGTPPHHSILSEDEFYDAISDSDSEQSLSGFETVANSSPEDSLNLSYCKKGSMSDEKKPGGGASTSNGIKKHRTSLPSPMFSRNDFSIWSILRKCIGMELSKITMPVIFNEPLSFLQRLSEYMEHTYLIQKANQCRDTVERMQCVAAFAVSAVASQWERTGKPFNPLLGETYELVREDLGFRLISEQVSHHPPVSAFYAEGIANDFVFHGSIYPKLKFWGKSVEAEPKGIITLELLKYNEAYTWTNPTCCVHNIIVGKLWIEQYGNMEITNHKTGEKCILNFKPCGLFGKELHKVEGYVQDKSKKKICCLYGKWTECLYSIDPATFESYKKNDRKNGDDKKNLKQAGSGEEPDEMPLPDCETVHVIPGSTLLWRIAPRPLNSAQMYNFTHFALALNELDKGMESIIPKTDCRLRPDIRAMENGDIDTASEEKKRLEEKQRAARKNRSKSDEDWKTRCGSTPYRWFHQGSNPYNGGQDWLYSGNYWDRDYSNLPDIY
;
A
#
# COMPACT_ATOMS: atom_id res chain seq x y z
N MET A 1 35.31 7.85 42.77
CA MET A 1 34.69 8.93 41.96
C MET A 1 35.21 8.99 40.52
N ASN A 2 36.48 8.64 40.21
CA ASN A 2 36.94 8.65 38.80
C ASN A 2 36.58 7.41 37.96
N SER A 3 36.28 6.24 38.56
CA SER A 3 36.00 5.01 37.79
C SER A 3 34.68 5.03 37.03
N ASP A 4 33.66 5.71 37.56
CA ASP A 4 32.31 5.64 37.02
C ASP A 4 32.18 6.47 35.74
N ALA A 5 32.83 7.64 35.71
CA ALA A 5 32.88 8.50 34.53
C ALA A 5 33.79 7.93 33.41
N GLU A 6 34.77 7.09 33.74
CA GLU A 6 35.58 6.37 32.76
C GLU A 6 34.79 5.24 32.09
N GLU A 7 33.99 4.49 32.84
CA GLU A 7 33.09 3.47 32.29
C GLU A 7 31.91 4.10 31.51
N GLU A 8 31.42 5.28 31.94
CA GLU A 8 30.43 6.07 31.20
C GLU A 8 30.98 6.51 29.83
N LEU A 9 32.22 7.03 29.79
CA LEU A 9 32.89 7.39 28.53
C LEU A 9 33.07 6.18 27.60
N LEU A 10 33.42 5.00 28.13
CA LEU A 10 33.53 3.77 27.36
C LEU A 10 32.19 3.29 26.82
N HIS A 11 31.14 3.35 27.64
CA HIS A 11 29.77 3.01 27.25
C HIS A 11 29.24 3.92 26.15
N ASP A 12 29.41 5.23 26.31
CA ASP A 12 28.91 6.22 25.37
C ASP A 12 29.69 6.21 24.05
N ALA A 13 31.00 5.94 24.10
CA ALA A 13 31.81 5.76 22.91
C ALA A 13 31.44 4.49 22.13
N ARG A 14 31.01 3.42 22.84
CA ARG A 14 30.54 2.17 22.23
C ARG A 14 29.19 2.29 21.54
N ASN A 15 28.26 3.05 22.12
CA ASN A 15 26.89 3.19 21.63
C ASN A 15 26.69 4.39 20.69
N GLY A 16 27.72 5.23 20.50
CA GLY A 16 27.65 6.40 19.63
C GLY A 16 26.89 7.57 20.23
N ASN A 17 26.80 7.65 21.56
CA ASN A 17 26.13 8.69 22.34
C ASN A 17 26.91 10.02 22.26
N PHE A 18 26.84 10.66 21.10
CA PHE A 18 27.69 11.80 20.74
C PHE A 18 27.52 13.00 21.67
N LYS A 19 26.29 13.28 22.14
CA LYS A 19 26.01 14.45 22.98
C LYS A 19 26.64 14.28 24.36
N GLU A 20 26.55 13.09 24.89
CA GLU A 20 27.03 12.67 26.21
C GLU A 20 28.56 12.66 26.22
N VAL A 21 29.22 12.01 25.23
CA VAL A 21 30.68 12.07 25.05
C VAL A 21 31.15 13.52 24.90
N ARG A 22 30.46 14.35 24.10
CA ARG A 22 30.84 15.74 23.89
C ARG A 22 30.73 16.57 25.18
N GLU A 23 29.70 16.35 25.98
CA GLU A 23 29.52 17.08 27.23
C GLU A 23 30.53 16.63 28.30
N LEU A 24 30.80 15.33 28.40
CA LEU A 24 31.79 14.77 29.30
C LEU A 24 33.20 15.27 28.93
N LEU A 25 33.56 15.30 27.64
CA LEU A 25 34.83 15.88 27.16
C LEU A 25 34.93 17.40 27.40
N LYS A 26 33.83 18.16 27.33
CA LYS A 26 33.82 19.59 27.72
C LYS A 26 34.06 19.77 29.21
N ASN A 27 33.47 18.91 30.05
CA ASN A 27 33.64 18.96 31.50
C ASN A 27 35.08 18.62 31.90
N ILE A 28 35.73 17.67 31.19
CA ILE A 28 37.16 17.40 31.31
C ILE A 28 37.98 18.66 30.96
N ARG A 29 37.69 19.29 29.81
CA ARG A 29 38.42 20.51 29.37
C ARG A 29 38.25 21.70 30.31
N LYS A 30 37.10 21.82 30.97
CA LYS A 30 36.82 22.87 31.96
C LYS A 30 37.40 22.56 33.34
N GLY A 31 38.06 21.41 33.52
CA GLY A 31 38.59 20.95 34.81
C GLY A 31 37.51 20.58 35.83
N GLN A 32 36.27 20.41 35.38
CA GLN A 32 35.12 20.08 36.24
C GLN A 32 35.01 18.58 36.53
N THR A 33 35.66 17.74 35.72
CA THR A 33 35.70 16.29 35.89
C THR A 33 37.09 15.78 35.51
N VAL A 34 37.64 14.85 36.30
CA VAL A 34 38.96 14.25 36.05
C VAL A 34 38.75 12.83 35.52
N VAL A 35 38.77 12.68 34.19
CA VAL A 35 38.58 11.39 33.50
C VAL A 35 39.75 11.16 32.56
N ASN A 36 40.34 9.97 32.58
CA ASN A 36 41.32 9.60 31.57
C ASN A 36 40.62 9.26 30.25
N ILE A 37 40.79 10.09 29.23
CA ILE A 37 40.23 9.89 27.87
C ILE A 37 40.73 8.57 27.25
N ASN A 38 41.89 8.12 27.70
CA ASN A 38 42.54 6.88 27.28
C ASN A 38 42.31 5.73 28.28
N CYS A 39 41.24 5.78 29.08
CA CYS A 39 40.88 4.72 30.00
C CYS A 39 40.75 3.38 29.24
N LYS A 40 41.16 2.29 29.90
CA LYS A 40 40.93 0.94 29.41
C LYS A 40 39.80 0.32 30.21
N GLY A 41 38.82 -0.26 29.52
CA GLY A 41 37.70 -0.93 30.16
C GLY A 41 38.16 -2.07 31.05
N LYS A 42 37.56 -2.18 32.23
CA LYS A 42 37.84 -3.26 33.20
C LYS A 42 36.73 -4.31 33.22
N SER A 43 35.56 -3.99 32.67
CA SER A 43 34.42 -4.88 32.52
C SER A 43 34.64 -5.92 31.42
N LYS A 44 34.08 -7.14 31.57
CA LYS A 44 34.22 -8.24 30.60
C LYS A 44 33.78 -7.85 29.18
N SER A 45 32.90 -6.87 29.04
CA SER A 45 32.37 -6.34 27.77
C SER A 45 33.32 -5.39 27.04
N ASN A 46 34.28 -4.76 27.74
CA ASN A 46 35.19 -3.73 27.22
C ASN A 46 36.66 -3.96 27.64
N LEU A 47 37.00 -5.17 28.11
CA LEU A 47 38.28 -5.46 28.76
C LEU A 47 39.47 -5.10 27.85
N GLY A 48 40.30 -4.17 28.31
CA GLY A 48 41.51 -3.74 27.61
C GLY A 48 41.29 -2.74 26.47
N TRP A 49 40.05 -2.41 26.12
CA TRP A 49 39.72 -1.48 25.01
C TRP A 49 39.59 -0.04 25.51
N THR A 50 39.99 0.92 24.67
CA THR A 50 39.79 2.35 24.93
C THR A 50 38.50 2.88 24.27
N PRO A 51 37.99 4.07 24.67
CA PRO A 51 36.85 4.68 24.01
C PRO A 51 37.05 4.83 22.50
N LEU A 52 38.28 5.11 22.07
CA LEU A 52 38.63 5.24 20.66
C LEU A 52 38.58 3.90 19.91
N HIS A 53 38.97 2.78 20.53
CA HIS A 53 38.80 1.46 19.92
C HIS A 53 37.32 1.11 19.68
N LEU A 54 36.48 1.41 20.68
CA LEU A 54 35.04 1.14 20.61
C LEU A 54 34.38 1.99 19.52
N ALA A 55 34.64 3.30 19.52
CA ALA A 55 34.09 4.21 18.51
C ALA A 55 34.54 3.85 17.07
N CYS A 56 35.80 3.43 16.89
CA CYS A 56 36.32 2.98 15.61
C CYS A 56 35.73 1.63 15.15
N TYR A 57 35.57 0.67 16.06
CA TYR A 57 35.04 -0.66 15.74
C TYR A 57 33.55 -0.62 15.34
N PHE A 58 32.75 0.23 16.00
CA PHE A 58 31.33 0.39 15.71
C PHE A 58 31.02 1.49 14.66
N GLY A 59 32.04 2.16 14.12
CA GLY A 59 31.88 3.11 13.00
C GLY A 59 31.31 4.48 13.39
N HIS A 60 31.45 4.91 14.64
CA HIS A 60 30.88 6.17 15.13
C HIS A 60 31.79 7.38 14.83
N VAL A 61 31.84 7.79 13.55
CA VAL A 61 32.70 8.87 13.04
C VAL A 61 32.64 10.17 13.87
N PRO A 62 31.45 10.69 14.27
CA PRO A 62 31.39 11.93 15.05
C PRO A 62 32.04 11.82 16.45
N VAL A 63 31.96 10.64 17.07
CA VAL A 63 32.58 10.34 18.37
C VAL A 63 34.09 10.19 18.21
N VAL A 64 34.56 9.49 17.16
CA VAL A 64 35.99 9.36 16.83
C VAL A 64 36.63 10.74 16.66
N GLU A 65 36.04 11.62 15.87
CA GLU A 65 36.56 12.97 15.66
C GLU A 65 36.69 13.77 16.97
N HIS A 66 35.71 13.65 17.86
CA HIS A 66 35.69 14.41 19.10
C HIS A 66 36.65 13.86 20.15
N LEU A 67 36.81 12.53 20.22
CA LEU A 67 37.85 11.90 21.04
C LEU A 67 39.25 12.30 20.57
N LEU A 68 39.51 12.31 19.26
CA LEU A 68 40.78 12.76 18.68
C LEU A 68 41.03 14.25 18.95
N LYS A 69 40.02 15.11 18.75
CA LYS A 69 40.09 16.54 19.11
C LYS A 69 40.35 16.74 20.61
N ALA A 70 39.94 15.81 21.46
CA ALA A 70 40.17 15.85 22.90
C ALA A 70 41.52 15.25 23.33
N GLY A 71 42.34 14.77 22.38
CA GLY A 71 43.69 14.25 22.65
C GLY A 71 43.73 12.75 22.97
N ALA A 72 42.74 11.97 22.54
CA ALA A 72 42.81 10.51 22.64
C ALA A 72 44.03 9.97 21.87
N ASP A 73 44.80 9.09 22.51
CA ASP A 73 46.01 8.52 21.93
C ASP A 73 45.64 7.36 20.98
N ILE A 74 46.04 7.51 19.73
CA ILE A 74 45.78 6.57 18.64
C ILE A 74 46.65 5.32 18.70
N ASN A 75 47.76 5.36 19.44
CA ASN A 75 48.78 4.31 19.46
C ASN A 75 48.61 3.32 20.61
N ILE A 76 47.62 3.53 21.48
CA ILE A 76 47.36 2.60 22.58
C ILE A 76 46.95 1.25 22.00
N GLN A 77 47.61 0.20 22.46
CA GLN A 77 47.24 -1.17 22.15
C GLN A 77 46.29 -1.70 23.22
N ASN A 78 45.21 -2.37 22.78
CA ASN A 78 44.37 -3.16 23.67
C ASN A 78 45.11 -4.44 24.13
N ASP A 79 44.47 -5.26 24.97
CA ASP A 79 45.10 -6.47 25.52
C ASP A 79 45.36 -7.57 24.46
N MET A 80 44.89 -7.37 23.23
CA MET A 80 45.16 -8.23 22.06
C MET A 80 46.29 -7.66 21.16
N GLY A 81 46.88 -6.52 21.52
CA GLY A 81 47.92 -5.85 20.73
C GLY A 81 47.40 -4.93 19.62
N ASP A 82 46.09 -4.78 19.44
CA ASP A 82 45.49 -3.97 18.39
C ASP A 82 45.43 -2.49 18.76
N THR A 83 45.63 -1.59 17.80
CA THR A 83 45.35 -0.14 17.94
C THR A 83 43.96 0.22 17.42
N ALA A 84 43.48 1.44 17.71
CA ALA A 84 42.19 1.92 17.22
C ALA A 84 42.09 1.91 15.68
N LEU A 85 43.21 2.11 14.97
CA LEU A 85 43.29 2.02 13.52
C LEU A 85 43.05 0.58 13.01
N HIS A 86 43.59 -0.43 13.70
CA HIS A 86 43.34 -1.84 13.36
C HIS A 86 41.86 -2.19 13.46
N LYS A 87 41.13 -1.62 14.44
CA LYS A 87 39.68 -1.79 14.57
C LYS A 87 38.87 -1.03 13.52
N ALA A 88 39.29 0.19 13.15
CA ALA A 88 38.69 0.94 12.04
C ALA A 88 38.88 0.23 10.69
N ALA A 89 40.00 -0.47 10.48
CA ALA A 89 40.25 -1.21 9.25
C ALA A 89 39.31 -2.42 9.06
N PHE A 90 38.71 -2.94 10.13
CA PHE A 90 37.79 -4.07 10.09
C PHE A 90 36.40 -3.70 9.51
N THR A 91 36.02 -2.41 9.50
CA THR A 91 34.73 -1.91 8.97
C THR A 91 34.82 -1.31 7.55
N GLY A 92 36.02 -0.93 7.10
CA GLY A 92 36.26 -0.32 5.78
C GLY A 92 35.84 -1.13 4.53
N PRO A 93 35.93 -2.47 4.50
CA PRO A 93 35.52 -3.25 3.32
C PRO A 93 34.00 -3.27 3.10
N ALA A 94 33.20 -3.25 4.16
CA ALA A 94 31.74 -3.33 4.08
C ALA A 94 31.13 -2.02 3.52
N GLN A 95 31.67 -0.87 3.94
CA GLN A 95 31.20 0.45 3.49
C GLN A 95 31.58 0.72 2.03
N ARG A 96 32.82 0.41 1.62
CA ARG A 96 33.26 0.52 0.22
C ARG A 96 32.50 -0.44 -0.72
N THR A 97 32.12 -1.62 -0.24
CA THR A 97 31.29 -2.56 -1.01
C THR A 97 29.88 -2.01 -1.21
N GLN A 98 29.32 -1.34 -0.20
CA GLN A 98 27.99 -0.75 -0.27
C GLN A 98 27.95 0.50 -1.17
N GLU A 99 28.95 1.38 -1.08
CA GLU A 99 29.08 2.57 -1.96
C GLU A 99 29.19 2.14 -3.43
N LYS A 100 30.09 1.20 -3.74
CA LYS A 100 30.26 0.65 -5.09
C LYS A 100 28.99 -0.02 -5.61
N LYS A 101 28.23 -0.71 -4.74
CA LYS A 101 26.95 -1.33 -5.12
C LYS A 101 25.89 -0.29 -5.50
N VAL A 102 25.89 0.89 -4.86
CA VAL A 102 24.98 1.98 -5.20
C VAL A 102 25.39 2.70 -6.49
N GLU A 103 26.69 2.86 -6.73
CA GLU A 103 27.22 3.37 -8.01
C GLU A 103 26.92 2.42 -9.18
N ASP A 104 27.10 1.10 -8.98
CA ASP A 104 26.74 0.08 -9.97
C ASP A 104 25.23 0.09 -10.27
N MET A 105 24.39 0.34 -9.26
CA MET A 105 22.94 0.55 -9.45
C MET A 105 22.62 1.82 -10.24
N LEU A 106 23.36 2.92 -10.04
CA LEU A 106 23.17 4.17 -10.80
C LEU A 106 23.54 3.99 -12.27
N LEU A 107 24.67 3.31 -12.54
CA LEU A 107 25.09 2.93 -13.88
C LEU A 107 24.08 1.99 -14.56
N GLY A 108 23.54 1.02 -13.82
CA GLY A 108 22.48 0.12 -14.29
C GLY A 108 21.20 0.87 -14.68
N ALA A 109 20.70 1.73 -13.79
CA ALA A 109 19.51 2.53 -14.04
C ALA A 109 19.65 3.45 -15.27
N ALA A 110 20.84 4.04 -15.47
CA ALA A 110 21.13 4.86 -16.64
C ALA A 110 21.25 4.05 -17.95
N ARG A 111 21.66 2.77 -17.88
CA ARG A 111 21.70 1.86 -19.05
C ARG A 111 20.32 1.31 -19.40
N GLU A 112 19.47 1.10 -18.42
CA GLU A 112 18.15 0.48 -18.60
C GLU A 112 17.06 1.51 -18.92
N GLY A 113 17.31 2.81 -18.73
CA GLY A 113 16.30 3.85 -18.94
C GLY A 113 15.40 4.09 -17.73
N ASN A 114 15.76 3.60 -16.55
CA ASN A 114 14.93 3.68 -15.36
C ASN A 114 15.05 5.06 -14.66
N VAL A 115 14.27 6.03 -15.14
CA VAL A 115 14.27 7.42 -14.66
C VAL A 115 13.81 7.53 -13.19
N VAL A 116 12.87 6.68 -12.77
CA VAL A 116 12.38 6.63 -11.38
C VAL A 116 13.52 6.19 -10.47
N LYS A 117 14.25 5.13 -10.84
CA LYS A 117 15.38 4.65 -10.05
C LYS A 117 16.55 5.63 -10.02
N LEU A 118 16.83 6.32 -11.12
CA LEU A 118 17.80 7.43 -11.13
C LEU A 118 17.38 8.53 -10.14
N SER A 119 16.11 8.90 -10.12
CA SER A 119 15.58 9.93 -9.22
C SER A 119 15.67 9.50 -7.75
N GLU A 120 15.29 8.26 -7.44
CA GLU A 120 15.44 7.69 -6.09
C GLU A 120 16.88 7.68 -5.60
N LEU A 121 17.83 7.29 -6.47
CA LEU A 121 19.24 7.19 -6.11
C LEU A 121 19.88 8.56 -5.90
N LEU A 122 19.56 9.54 -6.75
CA LEU A 122 20.10 10.90 -6.66
C LEU A 122 19.46 11.73 -5.53
N ASN A 123 18.26 11.36 -5.06
CA ASN A 123 17.57 12.04 -3.95
C ASN A 123 17.84 11.42 -2.56
N LYS A 124 18.79 10.50 -2.42
CA LYS A 124 19.16 9.93 -1.10
C LYS A 124 19.86 10.96 -0.22
N ALA A 125 19.74 10.79 1.10
CA ALA A 125 20.45 11.61 2.09
C ALA A 125 21.98 11.65 1.88
N ILE A 126 22.54 10.59 1.27
CA ILE A 126 23.91 10.52 0.75
C ILE A 126 23.80 10.00 -0.69
N PRO A 127 23.82 10.86 -1.71
CA PRO A 127 23.70 10.44 -3.11
C PRO A 127 25.01 9.78 -3.60
N PRO A 128 24.93 8.80 -4.52
CA PRO A 128 26.11 8.24 -5.18
C PRO A 128 26.79 9.29 -6.07
N ASP A 129 28.07 9.09 -6.38
CA ASP A 129 28.77 9.94 -7.34
C ASP A 129 28.08 9.85 -8.72
N ILE A 130 27.51 10.97 -9.16
CA ILE A 130 26.81 11.08 -10.45
C ILE A 130 27.75 10.86 -11.64
N ASN A 131 29.05 11.05 -11.43
CA ASN A 131 30.11 10.85 -12.40
C ASN A 131 30.90 9.56 -12.17
N CYS A 132 30.37 8.61 -11.37
CA CYS A 132 30.96 7.28 -11.21
C CYS A 132 31.18 6.60 -12.58
N THR A 133 32.17 5.72 -12.66
CA THR A 133 32.55 5.11 -13.95
C THR A 133 32.51 3.60 -13.90
N ASP A 134 32.05 3.00 -15.01
CA ASP A 134 32.15 1.55 -15.21
C ASP A 134 33.60 1.11 -15.52
N GLN A 135 33.79 -0.19 -15.72
CA GLN A 135 35.10 -0.76 -16.06
C GLN A 135 35.72 -0.20 -17.35
N MET A 136 34.92 0.41 -18.24
CA MET A 136 35.35 1.04 -19.49
C MET A 136 35.55 2.56 -19.35
N GLY A 137 35.32 3.13 -18.17
CA GLY A 137 35.39 4.57 -17.91
C GLY A 137 34.12 5.32 -18.34
N ASN A 138 33.02 4.64 -18.65
CA ASN A 138 31.76 5.30 -19.00
C ASN A 138 31.02 5.75 -17.74
N THR A 139 30.58 6.99 -17.73
CA THR A 139 29.67 7.53 -16.70
C THR A 139 28.22 7.11 -16.96
N PRO A 140 27.29 7.28 -15.99
CA PRO A 140 25.86 7.15 -16.24
C PRO A 140 25.41 7.95 -17.48
N LEU A 141 25.98 9.14 -17.68
CA LEU A 141 25.67 9.98 -18.84
C LEU A 141 26.17 9.38 -20.16
N HIS A 142 27.35 8.75 -20.20
CA HIS A 142 27.80 7.99 -21.38
C HIS A 142 26.83 6.85 -21.71
N CYS A 143 26.38 6.12 -20.70
CA CYS A 143 25.45 5.00 -20.86
C CYS A 143 24.10 5.43 -21.41
N ALA A 144 23.51 6.50 -20.84
CA ALA A 144 22.25 7.05 -21.29
C ALA A 144 22.35 7.66 -22.70
N SER A 145 23.46 8.33 -23.01
CA SER A 145 23.69 8.95 -24.32
C SER A 145 23.86 7.90 -25.42
N TYR A 146 24.61 6.83 -25.13
CA TYR A 146 24.82 5.70 -26.05
C TYR A 146 23.52 4.96 -26.42
N ARG A 147 22.55 4.94 -25.51
CA ARG A 147 21.27 4.23 -25.68
C ARG A 147 20.10 5.13 -26.07
N GLY A 148 20.36 6.41 -26.37
CA GLY A 148 19.31 7.32 -26.84
C GLY A 148 18.27 7.68 -25.76
N LEU A 149 18.58 7.49 -24.48
CA LEU A 149 17.63 7.61 -23.38
C LEU A 149 17.46 9.08 -22.95
N LYS A 150 16.65 9.83 -23.71
CA LYS A 150 16.42 11.28 -23.54
C LYS A 150 16.13 11.69 -22.10
N GLN A 151 15.18 11.03 -21.45
CA GLN A 151 14.77 11.39 -20.09
C GLN A 151 15.89 11.15 -19.06
N CYS A 152 16.67 10.09 -19.22
CA CYS A 152 17.85 9.83 -18.37
C CYS A 152 18.95 10.88 -18.60
N VAL A 153 19.23 11.24 -19.86
CA VAL A 153 20.20 12.29 -20.21
C VAL A 153 19.80 13.62 -19.59
N VAL A 154 18.54 14.03 -19.74
CA VAL A 154 18.00 15.27 -19.16
C VAL A 154 18.06 15.23 -17.64
N LYS A 155 17.66 14.12 -17.00
CA LYS A 155 17.67 13.99 -15.53
C LYS A 155 19.09 14.04 -14.97
N LEU A 156 20.06 13.34 -15.58
CA LEU A 156 21.45 13.35 -15.17
C LEU A 156 22.08 14.75 -15.33
N MET A 157 21.82 15.43 -16.44
CA MET A 157 22.27 16.82 -16.66
C MET A 157 21.65 17.80 -15.66
N LYS A 158 20.35 17.66 -15.35
CA LYS A 158 19.66 18.47 -14.32
C LYS A 158 20.26 18.29 -12.92
N ASN A 159 20.84 17.13 -12.63
CA ASN A 159 21.48 16.82 -11.35
C ASN A 159 23.01 17.02 -11.36
N GLY A 160 23.55 17.68 -12.39
CA GLY A 160 24.96 18.11 -12.41
C GLY A 160 25.95 17.08 -12.98
N ALA A 161 25.51 16.12 -13.79
CA ALA A 161 26.43 15.20 -14.48
C ALA A 161 27.35 15.94 -15.45
N ASP A 162 28.65 15.64 -15.44
CA ASP A 162 29.62 16.31 -16.30
C ASP A 162 29.61 15.73 -17.72
N VAL A 163 29.29 16.59 -18.68
CA VAL A 163 29.22 16.28 -20.11
C VAL A 163 30.60 16.17 -20.78
N ASN A 164 31.69 16.51 -20.08
CA ASN A 164 33.04 16.58 -20.65
C ASN A 164 33.95 15.43 -20.26
N ILE A 165 33.52 14.55 -19.35
CA ILE A 165 34.31 13.37 -18.93
C ILE A 165 34.59 12.49 -20.14
N LYS A 166 35.83 12.01 -20.26
CA LYS A 166 36.24 11.08 -21.31
C LYS A 166 36.36 9.67 -20.74
N ASN A 167 35.78 8.69 -21.42
CA ASN A 167 35.98 7.28 -21.10
C ASN A 167 37.40 6.81 -21.50
N LYS A 168 37.73 5.53 -21.27
CA LYS A 168 39.06 4.97 -21.61
C LYS A 168 39.38 5.02 -23.11
N LYS A 169 38.37 5.12 -23.97
CA LYS A 169 38.50 5.32 -25.42
C LYS A 169 38.60 6.80 -25.83
N HIS A 170 38.74 7.71 -24.87
CA HIS A 170 38.85 9.14 -25.07
C HIS A 170 37.58 9.80 -25.65
N GLN A 171 36.44 9.13 -25.54
CA GLN A 171 35.14 9.59 -26.03
C GLN A 171 34.37 10.28 -24.90
N LYS A 172 33.71 11.39 -25.21
CA LYS A 172 32.74 12.09 -24.34
C LYS A 172 31.33 11.48 -24.49
N PRO A 173 30.37 11.76 -23.59
CA PRO A 173 28.98 11.33 -23.74
C PRO A 173 28.35 11.73 -25.09
N ILE A 174 28.67 12.93 -25.59
CA ILE A 174 28.22 13.43 -26.89
C ILE A 174 28.76 12.61 -28.07
N ASP A 175 29.99 12.10 -27.96
CA ASP A 175 30.61 11.29 -29.01
C ASP A 175 29.94 9.91 -29.12
N LEU A 176 29.28 9.47 -28.04
CA LEU A 176 28.50 8.23 -27.97
C LEU A 176 27.01 8.44 -28.28
N ALA A 177 26.53 9.67 -28.43
CA ALA A 177 25.11 9.96 -28.59
C ALA A 177 24.49 9.23 -29.81
N GLN A 178 23.44 8.43 -29.54
CA GLN A 178 22.83 7.55 -30.54
C GLN A 178 22.11 8.29 -31.67
N ASN A 179 21.48 9.43 -31.37
CA ASN A 179 20.66 10.19 -32.32
C ASN A 179 20.95 11.70 -32.26
N ILE A 180 20.45 12.44 -33.26
CA ILE A 180 20.66 13.89 -33.39
C ILE A 180 20.05 14.66 -32.21
N GLU A 181 18.93 14.16 -31.67
CA GLU A 181 18.25 14.76 -30.53
C GLU A 181 19.10 14.72 -29.24
N ILE A 182 19.71 13.58 -28.89
CA ILE A 182 20.64 13.48 -27.75
C ILE A 182 21.88 14.35 -27.99
N LYS A 183 22.39 14.42 -29.23
CA LYS A 183 23.50 15.33 -29.57
C LYS A 183 23.09 16.79 -29.34
N GLN A 184 21.89 17.18 -29.75
CA GLN A 184 21.36 18.52 -29.52
C GLN A 184 21.17 18.79 -28.02
N ILE A 185 20.71 17.84 -27.22
CA ILE A 185 20.56 18.02 -25.76
C ILE A 185 21.93 18.19 -25.07
N LEU A 186 22.94 17.45 -25.52
CA LEU A 186 24.30 17.55 -24.98
C LEU A 186 25.08 18.78 -25.51
N GLN A 187 24.74 19.29 -26.70
CA GLN A 187 25.31 20.50 -27.31
C GLN A 187 24.60 21.77 -26.87
N ALA A 188 23.29 21.69 -26.64
CA ALA A 188 22.51 22.72 -26.01
C ALA A 188 23.05 22.84 -24.59
N ARG A 189 24.00 23.76 -24.41
CA ARG A 189 24.20 24.33 -23.10
C ARG A 189 22.81 24.74 -22.64
N ILE A 190 22.38 24.20 -21.51
CA ILE A 190 21.20 24.67 -20.78
C ILE A 190 21.52 26.12 -20.38
N SER A 191 21.39 27.03 -21.35
CA SER A 191 21.87 28.42 -21.30
C SER A 191 20.72 29.40 -21.39
N LYS A 192 19.48 28.95 -21.18
CA LYS A 192 18.33 29.85 -20.94
C LYS A 192 17.38 29.44 -19.82
N TYR A 193 17.49 28.22 -19.28
CA TYR A 193 17.01 27.96 -17.92
C TYR A 193 18.19 28.10 -16.99
N ILE A 194 18.50 29.34 -16.67
CA ILE A 194 19.20 29.65 -15.43
C ILE A 194 18.37 28.98 -14.34
N ILE A 195 18.85 27.82 -13.89
CA ILE A 195 18.93 27.51 -12.48
C ILE A 195 19.43 28.82 -11.87
N LYS A 196 18.51 29.66 -11.35
CA LYS A 196 18.90 30.55 -10.29
C LYS A 196 19.28 29.56 -9.21
N THR A 197 20.57 29.21 -9.14
CA THR A 197 21.14 28.62 -7.95
C THR A 197 20.83 29.66 -6.91
N LEU A 198 19.74 29.45 -6.19
CA LEU A 198 19.31 30.34 -5.14
C LEU A 198 20.45 30.30 -4.13
N HIS A 199 21.22 31.38 -4.11
CA HIS A 199 22.34 31.49 -3.20
C HIS A 199 21.78 31.43 -1.79
N ARG A 200 22.31 30.50 -0.99
CA ARG A 200 22.03 30.38 0.44
C ARG A 200 22.11 31.77 1.06
N PHE A 201 20.98 32.29 1.50
CA PHE A 201 20.88 33.63 2.07
C PHE A 201 20.66 33.51 3.56
N GLU A 202 21.52 34.13 4.36
CA GLU A 202 21.48 33.97 5.81
C GLU A 202 21.81 35.24 6.58
N GLY A 203 21.27 35.36 7.79
CA GLY A 203 21.55 36.47 8.67
C GLY A 203 20.65 36.52 9.90
N PRO A 204 20.91 37.47 10.82
CA PRO A 204 20.14 37.59 12.05
C PRO A 204 18.78 38.27 11.81
N LEU A 205 17.68 37.61 12.17
CA LEU A 205 16.33 38.19 12.17
C LEU A 205 15.66 38.01 13.52
N GLY A 206 14.95 39.04 13.98
CA GLY A 206 14.05 38.95 15.11
C GLY A 206 12.76 38.24 14.71
N LYS A 207 12.41 37.13 15.34
CA LYS A 207 11.14 36.40 15.12
C LYS A 207 10.23 36.59 16.33
N SER A 208 8.94 36.88 16.09
CA SER A 208 7.97 37.00 17.18
C SER A 208 7.54 35.61 17.69
N SER A 209 7.35 35.52 19.01
CA SER A 209 6.79 34.35 19.70
C SER A 209 5.61 34.79 20.56
N ARG A 210 4.53 34.00 20.55
CA ARG A 210 3.29 34.27 21.31
C ARG A 210 3.51 34.29 22.82
N PHE A 211 4.53 33.60 23.32
CA PHE A 211 4.78 33.42 24.76
C PHE A 211 5.98 34.20 25.31
N PHE A 212 6.94 34.59 24.44
CA PHE A 212 8.22 35.16 24.89
C PHE A 212 8.66 36.42 24.12
N GLY A 213 7.75 37.03 23.34
CA GLY A 213 8.05 38.25 22.59
C GLY A 213 9.02 38.04 21.43
N TRP A 214 9.77 39.08 21.05
CA TRP A 214 10.73 39.04 19.95
C TRP A 214 12.06 38.43 20.39
N LYS A 215 12.49 37.36 19.70
CA LYS A 215 13.82 36.74 19.90
C LYS A 215 14.61 36.72 18.61
N VAL A 216 15.91 36.94 18.71
CA VAL A 216 16.82 36.96 17.56
C VAL A 216 17.24 35.54 17.22
N PHE A 217 17.11 35.16 15.96
CA PHE A 217 17.58 33.90 15.41
C PHE A 217 18.46 34.14 14.20
N TRP A 218 19.37 33.21 13.94
CA TRP A 218 20.09 33.13 12.67
C TRP A 218 19.21 32.40 11.66
N VAL A 219 18.72 33.12 10.66
CA VAL A 219 17.80 32.60 9.64
C VAL A 219 18.58 32.25 8.39
N VAL A 220 18.24 31.11 7.77
CA VAL A 220 18.83 30.60 6.54
C VAL A 220 17.71 30.30 5.55
N LEU A 221 17.83 30.83 4.34
CA LEU A 221 17.01 30.52 3.17
C LEU A 221 17.84 29.69 2.21
N GLU A 222 17.39 28.46 1.95
CA GLU A 222 18.08 27.53 1.08
C GLU A 222 17.08 26.60 0.40
N HIS A 223 17.19 26.42 -0.92
CA HIS A 223 16.37 25.48 -1.70
C HIS A 223 14.84 25.58 -1.45
N GLY A 224 14.30 26.80 -1.35
CA GLY A 224 12.86 27.00 -1.09
C GLY A 224 12.40 26.79 0.36
N VAL A 225 13.33 26.63 1.31
CA VAL A 225 13.03 26.44 2.74
C VAL A 225 13.61 27.59 3.55
N ILE A 226 12.80 28.15 4.47
CA ILE A 226 13.27 29.07 5.51
C ILE A 226 13.49 28.29 6.82
N SER A 227 14.69 28.35 7.37
CA SER A 227 15.07 27.71 8.63
C SER A 227 15.65 28.75 9.60
N TRP A 228 15.46 28.56 10.91
CA TRP A 228 16.04 29.45 11.90
C TRP A 228 16.73 28.69 13.04
N TYR A 229 17.88 29.22 13.46
CA TYR A 229 18.81 28.63 14.40
C TYR A 229 19.10 29.62 15.53
N GLN A 230 19.56 29.14 16.67
CA GLN A 230 19.88 30.01 17.79
C GLN A 230 21.14 30.85 17.52
N LYS A 231 22.13 30.31 16.78
CA LYS A 231 23.39 30.97 16.43
C LYS A 231 23.86 30.58 15.01
N GLN A 232 24.72 31.40 14.40
CA GLN A 232 25.29 31.14 13.06
C GLN A 232 26.04 29.81 12.97
N ALA A 233 26.82 29.47 14.00
CA ALA A 233 27.58 28.21 14.02
C ALA A 233 26.68 26.96 13.97
N ASP A 234 25.46 27.05 14.52
CA ASP A 234 24.47 25.98 14.47
C ASP A 234 23.90 25.83 13.06
N ALA A 235 23.70 26.96 12.37
CA ALA A 235 23.25 27.01 10.99
C ALA A 235 24.27 26.45 9.98
N VAL A 236 25.56 26.78 10.15
CA VAL A 236 26.65 26.30 9.29
C VAL A 236 26.85 24.79 9.41
N ASN A 237 26.69 24.24 10.62
CA ASN A 237 26.83 22.80 10.87
C ASN A 237 25.49 22.04 10.77
N GLN A 238 24.39 22.72 10.41
CA GLN A 238 23.02 22.19 10.34
C GLN A 238 22.54 21.44 11.60
N VAL A 239 22.96 21.89 12.78
CA VAL A 239 22.59 21.29 14.08
C VAL A 239 21.71 22.24 14.90
N HIS A 240 20.94 21.72 15.85
CA HIS A 240 20.12 22.52 16.79
C HIS A 240 19.12 23.52 16.13
N ARG A 241 18.55 23.15 14.98
CA ARG A 241 17.51 23.91 14.27
C ARG A 241 16.28 24.14 15.16
N GLN A 242 15.86 25.40 15.31
CA GLN A 242 14.75 25.79 16.18
C GLN A 242 13.40 25.73 15.44
N GLY A 243 13.41 25.72 14.11
CA GLY A 243 12.25 25.49 13.26
C GLY A 243 12.57 25.74 11.78
N CYS A 244 11.69 25.25 10.91
CA CYS A 244 11.77 25.46 9.46
C CYS A 244 10.37 25.44 8.81
N LYS A 245 10.25 26.08 7.65
CA LYS A 245 9.05 26.08 6.81
C LYS A 245 9.40 26.05 5.33
N HIS A 246 8.64 25.28 4.55
CA HIS A 246 8.66 25.37 3.09
C HIS A 246 7.96 26.64 2.63
N LEU A 247 8.51 27.30 1.63
CA LEU A 247 8.00 28.56 1.11
C LEU A 247 7.07 28.38 -0.10
N THR A 248 6.63 27.16 -0.40
CA THR A 248 5.64 26.90 -1.46
C THR A 248 4.41 27.80 -1.26
N GLN A 249 4.10 28.61 -2.27
CA GLN A 249 3.03 29.62 -2.28
C GLN A 249 3.06 30.61 -1.09
N ALA A 250 4.23 30.83 -0.49
CA ALA A 250 4.36 31.76 0.63
C ALA A 250 4.26 33.22 0.15
N VAL A 251 3.51 34.04 0.90
CA VAL A 251 3.27 35.46 0.60
C VAL A 251 3.86 36.34 1.69
N CYS A 252 4.70 37.29 1.28
CA CYS A 252 5.22 38.34 2.14
C CYS A 252 4.21 39.49 2.26
N SER A 253 4.02 40.00 3.48
CA SER A 253 3.14 41.14 3.76
C SER A 253 3.81 42.13 4.71
N VAL A 254 3.55 43.42 4.50
CA VAL A 254 4.13 44.52 5.28
C VAL A 254 3.00 45.37 5.86
N LYS A 255 3.14 45.82 7.11
CA LYS A 255 2.24 46.81 7.72
C LYS A 255 2.83 48.20 7.50
N SER A 256 2.02 49.15 7.01
CA SER A 256 2.44 50.47 6.53
C SER A 256 3.11 51.38 7.58
N THR A 257 3.05 51.03 8.86
CA THR A 257 3.56 51.85 9.98
C THR A 257 4.96 51.48 10.48
N ASP A 258 5.53 50.32 10.09
CA ASP A 258 6.83 49.83 10.60
C ASP A 258 7.78 49.47 9.46
N LYS A 259 8.89 50.22 9.33
CA LYS A 259 9.89 50.06 8.28
C LYS A 259 10.78 48.82 8.45
N TYR A 260 10.72 48.13 9.58
CA TYR A 260 11.66 47.04 9.89
C TYR A 260 11.01 45.67 10.02
N SER A 261 9.67 45.58 10.06
CA SER A 261 8.96 44.31 10.21
C SER A 261 8.21 43.88 8.94
N PHE A 262 8.08 42.56 8.78
CA PHE A 262 7.33 41.91 7.71
C PHE A 262 6.76 40.57 8.22
N SER A 263 5.72 40.07 7.56
CA SER A 263 5.15 38.74 7.81
C SER A 263 5.27 37.85 6.59
N VAL A 264 5.56 36.58 6.82
CA VAL A 264 5.48 35.53 5.80
C VAL A 264 4.29 34.65 6.16
N LYS A 265 3.28 34.64 5.28
CA LYS A 265 2.16 33.69 5.34
C LYS A 265 2.55 32.48 4.50
N CYS A 266 2.66 31.30 5.11
CA CYS A 266 2.96 30.05 4.41
C CYS A 266 1.66 29.40 3.90
N PHE A 267 1.77 28.41 3.01
CA PHE A 267 0.61 27.69 2.43
C PHE A 267 -0.28 27.00 3.48
N ASP A 268 0.28 26.57 4.61
CA ASP A 268 -0.46 25.97 5.73
C ASP A 268 -1.20 27.01 6.61
N ASP A 269 -1.47 28.19 6.07
CA ASP A 269 -2.00 29.37 6.74
C ASP A 269 -1.20 29.88 7.95
N SER A 270 -0.01 29.32 8.23
CA SER A 270 0.84 29.79 9.33
C SER A 270 1.47 31.14 9.00
N ILE A 271 1.33 32.10 9.91
CA ILE A 271 1.88 33.44 9.77
C ILE A 271 3.09 33.59 10.71
N HIS A 272 4.23 33.90 10.11
CA HIS A 272 5.48 34.14 10.82
C HIS A 272 5.88 35.61 10.68
N HIS A 273 5.99 36.32 11.80
CA HIS A 273 6.43 37.72 11.81
C HIS A 273 7.94 37.82 12.08
N PHE A 274 8.63 38.54 11.20
CA PHE A 274 10.06 38.81 11.25
C PHE A 274 10.32 40.31 11.34
N ARG A 275 11.44 40.67 11.94
CA ARG A 275 11.92 42.04 12.07
C ARG A 275 13.43 42.10 11.85
N VAL A 276 13.85 43.00 10.97
CA VAL A 276 15.25 43.33 10.71
C VAL A 276 15.80 44.18 11.85
N LEU A 277 17.00 43.85 12.33
CA LEU A 277 17.61 44.51 13.49
C LEU A 277 18.52 45.66 13.04
N PRO A 278 18.26 46.93 13.46
CA PRO A 278 19.03 48.10 13.00
C PRO A 278 20.52 48.10 13.40
N LYS A 279 20.90 47.36 14.45
CA LYS A 279 22.29 47.30 14.95
C LYS A 279 23.18 46.30 14.20
N HIS A 280 22.60 45.45 13.35
CA HIS A 280 23.29 44.41 12.60
C HIS A 280 22.84 44.48 11.13
N LEU A 281 23.16 45.60 10.46
CA LEU A 281 22.80 45.85 9.07
C LEU A 281 23.69 45.01 8.14
N SER A 282 23.39 43.72 8.04
CA SER A 282 23.90 42.87 6.94
C SER A 282 22.99 43.00 5.72
N HIS A 283 21.66 43.02 5.94
CA HIS A 283 20.65 42.97 4.90
C HIS A 283 19.43 43.83 5.23
N THR A 284 18.82 44.45 4.21
CA THR A 284 17.61 45.28 4.36
C THR A 284 16.33 44.42 4.41
N ARG A 285 15.20 45.02 4.84
CA ARG A 285 13.91 44.33 4.84
C ARG A 285 13.49 43.97 3.41
N GLU A 286 13.71 44.89 2.49
CA GLU A 286 13.43 44.74 1.07
C GLU A 286 14.24 43.60 0.45
N GLU A 287 15.52 43.45 0.82
CA GLU A 287 16.36 42.31 0.41
C GLU A 287 15.82 40.97 0.93
N TRP A 288 15.48 40.88 2.22
CA TRP A 288 14.90 39.65 2.79
C TRP A 288 13.59 39.27 2.10
N MET A 289 12.70 40.23 1.84
CA MET A 289 11.44 39.97 1.15
C MET A 289 11.65 39.49 -0.27
N THR A 290 12.54 40.14 -1.02
CA THR A 290 12.86 39.77 -2.41
C THR A 290 13.39 38.35 -2.48
N VAL A 291 14.33 37.97 -1.60
CA VAL A 291 14.90 36.62 -1.57
C VAL A 291 13.86 35.57 -1.13
N ILE A 292 12.97 35.90 -0.18
CA ILE A 292 11.89 34.98 0.23
C ILE A 292 10.89 34.77 -0.91
N GLU A 293 10.56 35.80 -1.68
CA GLU A 293 9.70 35.70 -2.86
C GLU A 293 10.36 34.85 -3.96
N GLU A 294 11.67 35.00 -4.19
CA GLU A 294 12.42 34.15 -5.12
C GLU A 294 12.47 32.69 -4.68
N HIS A 295 12.70 32.43 -3.38
CA HIS A 295 12.66 31.08 -2.81
C HIS A 295 11.25 30.48 -2.79
N SER A 296 10.21 31.31 -2.62
CA SER A 296 8.81 30.92 -2.72
C SER A 296 8.46 30.51 -4.15
N ALA A 297 8.85 31.31 -5.14
CA ALA A 297 8.66 31.00 -6.56
C ALA A 297 9.40 29.71 -6.96
N TYR A 298 10.64 29.53 -6.48
CA TYR A 298 11.38 28.28 -6.66
C TYR A 298 10.67 27.08 -6.03
N SER A 299 10.30 27.16 -4.74
CA SER A 299 9.61 26.07 -4.04
C SER A 299 8.28 25.71 -4.71
N THR A 300 7.55 26.73 -5.19
CA THR A 300 6.26 26.57 -5.87
C THR A 300 6.44 25.90 -7.22
N HIS A 301 7.38 26.35 -8.04
CA HIS A 301 7.66 25.78 -9.36
C HIS A 301 8.11 24.31 -9.30
N TYR A 302 8.91 23.94 -8.29
CA TYR A 302 9.36 22.54 -8.12
C TYR A 302 8.30 21.65 -7.47
N CYS A 303 7.52 22.15 -6.50
CA CYS A 303 6.41 21.38 -5.93
C CYS A 303 5.24 21.19 -6.91
N SER A 304 5.04 22.10 -7.86
CA SER A 304 4.00 21.98 -8.89
C SER A 304 4.39 21.04 -10.04
N GLN A 305 5.67 20.68 -10.20
CA GLN A 305 6.10 19.69 -11.21
C GLN A 305 5.96 18.23 -10.74
N ASP A 306 6.00 17.97 -9.43
CA ASP A 306 5.69 16.64 -8.86
C ASP A 306 4.17 16.35 -8.79
N GLN A 307 3.32 17.26 -9.32
CA GLN A 307 1.87 17.09 -9.45
C GLN A 307 1.39 16.83 -10.89
N ILE A 308 2.30 16.64 -11.86
CA ILE A 308 1.91 16.22 -13.21
C ILE A 308 2.12 14.70 -13.31
N SER A 309 1.12 13.96 -12.85
CA SER A 309 0.84 12.62 -13.36
C SER A 309 0.38 12.76 -14.81
N ASP A 310 1.05 12.10 -15.74
CA ASP A 310 0.58 11.47 -17.00
C ASP A 310 -0.72 11.95 -17.71
N GLU A 311 -1.09 13.24 -17.61
CA GLU A 311 -2.20 13.85 -18.33
C GLU A 311 -1.81 15.26 -18.81
N GLU A 312 -0.80 15.33 -19.67
CA GLU A 312 -0.80 16.31 -20.75
C GLU A 312 -0.35 15.54 -22.01
N GLU A 313 -1.31 14.95 -22.71
CA GLU A 313 -1.22 14.94 -24.17
C GLU A 313 -0.83 16.36 -24.59
N GLU A 314 0.28 16.48 -25.32
CA GLU A 314 0.70 17.73 -25.93
C GLU A 314 -0.41 18.23 -26.87
N GLU A 315 -1.36 19.02 -26.36
CA GLU A 315 -2.26 19.83 -27.18
C GLU A 315 -1.77 21.28 -27.25
N GLU A 316 -1.00 21.53 -28.30
CA GLU A 316 -0.93 22.77 -29.10
C GLU A 316 -1.04 24.12 -28.35
N LEU A 317 -0.14 24.36 -27.39
CA LEU A 317 0.28 25.75 -27.15
C LEU A 317 1.26 26.15 -28.25
N VAL A 318 0.82 27.04 -29.15
CA VAL A 318 1.67 27.60 -30.20
C VAL A 318 2.94 28.20 -29.54
N PRO A 319 4.14 27.72 -29.89
CA PRO A 319 5.40 28.25 -29.39
C PRO A 319 5.46 29.78 -29.57
N GLU A 320 5.97 30.49 -28.56
CA GLU A 320 6.17 31.94 -28.63
C GLU A 320 7.03 32.34 -29.85
N GLU A 321 7.94 31.44 -30.25
CA GLU A 321 8.80 31.61 -31.41
C GLU A 321 7.99 31.63 -32.73
N ASP A 322 6.97 30.79 -32.88
CA ASP A 322 6.13 30.74 -34.09
C ASP A 322 5.27 32.02 -34.21
N LEU A 323 4.78 32.53 -33.07
CA LEU A 323 4.02 33.78 -33.03
C LEU A 323 4.93 34.99 -33.33
N LYS A 324 6.16 34.99 -32.80
CA LYS A 324 7.17 36.02 -33.09
C LYS A 324 7.61 35.99 -34.54
N GLN A 325 7.87 34.81 -35.09
CA GLN A 325 8.28 34.64 -36.47
C GLN A 325 7.17 35.11 -37.42
N ALA A 326 5.91 34.71 -37.19
CA ALA A 326 4.79 35.18 -38.01
C ALA A 326 4.59 36.70 -37.91
N LEU A 327 4.80 37.28 -36.71
CA LEU A 327 4.71 38.73 -36.51
C LEU A 327 5.85 39.48 -37.20
N GLU A 328 7.07 38.95 -37.14
CA GLU A 328 8.26 39.52 -37.79
C GLU A 328 8.12 39.45 -39.31
N GLU A 329 7.63 38.33 -39.86
CA GLU A 329 7.30 38.19 -41.28
C GLU A 329 6.21 39.19 -41.71
N ALA A 330 5.17 39.39 -40.91
CA ALA A 330 4.13 40.39 -41.17
C ALA A 330 4.67 41.83 -41.12
N GLN A 331 5.57 42.14 -40.18
CA GLN A 331 6.21 43.45 -40.07
C GLN A 331 7.14 43.74 -41.26
N ILE A 332 7.93 42.75 -41.69
CA ILE A 332 8.80 42.86 -42.86
C ILE A 332 7.96 43.09 -44.13
N CYS A 333 6.88 42.32 -44.31
CA CYS A 333 5.98 42.50 -45.47
C CYS A 333 5.33 43.89 -45.47
N HIS A 334 4.90 44.36 -44.30
CA HIS A 334 4.30 45.69 -44.16
C HIS A 334 5.28 46.82 -44.49
N GLN A 335 6.53 46.75 -43.99
CA GLN A 335 7.58 47.73 -44.31
C GLN A 335 7.91 47.76 -45.81
N LYS A 336 7.94 46.58 -46.46
CA LYS A 336 8.14 46.47 -47.89
C LYS A 336 7.01 47.13 -48.68
N LEU A 337 5.75 46.87 -48.28
CA LEU A 337 4.59 47.51 -48.89
C LEU A 337 4.62 49.03 -48.70
N GLU A 338 4.94 49.52 -47.51
CA GLU A 338 5.05 50.95 -47.21
C GLU A 338 6.12 51.63 -48.09
N SER A 339 7.27 50.97 -48.25
CA SER A 339 8.34 51.43 -49.14
C SER A 339 7.90 51.47 -50.61
N GLU A 340 7.27 50.41 -51.12
CA GLU A 340 6.80 50.35 -52.50
C GLU A 340 5.68 51.37 -52.77
N VAL A 341 4.77 51.58 -51.82
CA VAL A 341 3.71 52.60 -51.91
C VAL A 341 4.30 54.01 -51.87
N SER A 342 5.31 54.28 -51.06
CA SER A 342 6.01 55.57 -51.05
C SER A 342 6.75 55.85 -52.36
N VAL A 343 7.42 54.86 -52.94
CA VAL A 343 8.06 54.99 -54.27
C VAL A 343 7.00 55.29 -55.32
N PHE A 344 5.91 54.51 -55.34
CA PHE A 344 4.80 54.71 -56.26
C PHE A 344 4.15 56.10 -56.12
N LEU A 345 3.91 56.58 -54.91
CA LEU A 345 3.37 57.93 -54.65
C LEU A 345 4.31 59.03 -55.15
N THR A 346 5.62 58.85 -54.99
CA THR A 346 6.63 59.81 -55.44
C THR A 346 6.63 59.87 -56.97
N GLU A 347 6.57 58.74 -57.65
CA GLU A 347 6.52 58.68 -59.11
C GLU A 347 5.20 59.20 -59.68
N VAL A 348 4.06 58.86 -59.05
CA VAL A 348 2.73 59.43 -59.36
C VAL A 348 2.72 60.95 -59.18
N SER A 349 3.39 61.48 -58.16
CA SER A 349 3.47 62.93 -57.95
C SER A 349 4.36 63.66 -58.97
N THR A 350 5.18 62.94 -59.73
CA THR A 350 6.02 63.48 -60.82
C THR A 350 5.39 63.36 -62.21
N LEU A 351 4.22 62.74 -62.32
CA LEU A 351 3.51 62.59 -63.60
C LEU A 351 2.75 63.87 -63.98
N ASP A 352 3.13 64.42 -65.13
CA ASP A 352 2.42 65.52 -65.77
C ASP A 352 1.14 65.01 -66.45
N ALA A 353 0.00 65.69 -66.24
CA ALA A 353 -1.36 65.19 -66.52
C ALA A 353 -1.71 64.98 -68.00
N THR A 354 -0.73 65.04 -68.91
CA THR A 354 -0.94 65.04 -70.37
C THR A 354 -0.36 63.83 -71.10
N LYS A 355 0.27 62.86 -70.41
CA LYS A 355 0.76 61.61 -71.02
C LYS A 355 0.12 60.38 -70.38
N GLY A 356 -0.31 59.43 -71.22
CA GLY A 356 -0.93 58.18 -70.79
C GLY A 356 -0.02 57.33 -69.90
N ILE A 357 -0.64 56.39 -69.16
CA ILE A 357 0.03 55.56 -68.13
C ILE A 357 1.18 54.75 -68.76
N ASP A 358 2.40 55.07 -68.35
CA ASP A 358 3.65 54.40 -68.75
C ASP A 358 3.70 52.94 -68.27
N SER A 359 4.40 52.09 -69.02
CA SER A 359 4.61 50.66 -68.72
C SER A 359 5.24 50.44 -67.35
N ASP A 360 6.14 51.32 -66.95
CA ASP A 360 6.86 51.24 -65.67
C ASP A 360 5.92 51.45 -64.47
N ILE A 361 4.96 52.36 -64.58
CA ILE A 361 3.92 52.58 -63.56
C ILE A 361 3.05 51.34 -63.41
N LEU A 362 2.71 50.70 -64.52
CA LEU A 362 1.87 49.49 -64.52
C LEU A 362 2.60 48.29 -63.93
N GLN A 363 3.94 48.22 -64.06
CA GLN A 363 4.78 47.23 -63.41
C GLN A 363 4.89 47.48 -61.90
N GLN A 364 4.98 48.73 -61.46
CA GLN A 364 4.98 49.09 -60.04
C GLN A 364 3.64 48.84 -59.36
N VAL A 365 2.50 49.11 -60.02
CA VAL A 365 1.17 48.76 -59.49
C VAL A 365 1.07 47.25 -59.25
N LYS A 366 1.64 46.42 -60.12
CA LYS A 366 1.68 44.96 -59.93
C LYS A 366 2.58 44.54 -58.77
N GLN A 367 3.71 45.23 -58.54
CA GLN A 367 4.57 44.97 -57.38
C GLN A 367 3.86 45.35 -56.07
N VAL A 368 3.26 46.54 -56.01
CA VAL A 368 2.47 46.99 -54.85
C VAL A 368 1.30 46.03 -54.56
N LEU A 369 0.61 45.55 -55.60
CA LEU A 369 -0.47 44.56 -55.45
C LEU A 369 0.07 43.23 -54.89
N GLY A 370 1.24 42.77 -55.36
CA GLY A 370 1.90 41.56 -54.85
C GLY A 370 2.31 41.69 -53.39
N SER A 371 3.00 42.77 -53.04
CA SER A 371 3.42 43.06 -51.66
C SER A 371 2.23 43.25 -50.71
N SER A 372 1.12 43.81 -51.22
CA SER A 372 -0.14 43.94 -50.46
C SER A 372 -0.76 42.57 -50.18
N GLN A 373 -0.78 41.68 -51.16
CA GLN A 373 -1.31 40.32 -51.02
C GLN A 373 -0.46 39.47 -50.06
N GLU A 374 0.86 39.57 -50.10
CA GLU A 374 1.79 38.94 -49.15
C GLU A 374 1.53 39.44 -47.73
N THR A 375 1.38 40.75 -47.54
CA THR A 375 1.07 41.36 -46.23
C THR A 375 -0.27 40.89 -45.68
N CYS A 376 -1.33 40.82 -46.50
CA CYS A 376 -2.63 40.31 -46.08
C CYS A 376 -2.58 38.83 -45.67
N THR A 377 -1.76 38.02 -46.35
CA THR A 377 -1.59 36.59 -46.04
C THR A 377 -0.86 36.41 -44.71
N ALA A 378 0.21 37.17 -44.47
CA ALA A 378 0.95 37.15 -43.20
C ALA A 378 0.06 37.58 -42.01
N LEU A 379 -0.71 38.66 -42.16
CA LEU A 379 -1.68 39.12 -41.15
C LEU A 379 -2.78 38.08 -40.88
N SER A 380 -3.25 37.37 -41.90
CA SER A 380 -4.24 36.29 -41.75
C SER A 380 -3.68 35.13 -40.93
N ASN A 381 -2.42 34.73 -41.18
CA ASN A 381 -1.74 33.71 -40.39
C ASN A 381 -1.58 34.13 -38.92
N CYS A 382 -1.20 35.38 -38.64
CA CYS A 382 -1.18 35.91 -37.28
C CYS A 382 -2.56 35.81 -36.61
N LEU A 383 -3.64 36.17 -37.31
CA LEU A 383 -5.01 36.11 -36.78
C LEU A 383 -5.42 34.66 -36.41
N ILE A 384 -5.06 33.68 -37.24
CA ILE A 384 -5.32 32.26 -36.99
C ILE A 384 -4.60 31.79 -35.72
N LEU A 385 -3.33 32.17 -35.57
CA LEU A 385 -2.54 31.84 -34.37
C LEU A 385 -3.13 32.48 -33.10
N PHE A 386 -3.56 33.75 -33.19
CA PHE A 386 -4.24 34.42 -32.07
C PHE A 386 -5.58 33.75 -31.71
N LEU A 387 -6.38 33.34 -32.69
CA LEU A 387 -7.64 32.63 -32.45
C LEU A 387 -7.43 31.26 -31.80
N ARG A 388 -6.38 30.53 -32.18
CA ARG A 388 -6.00 29.27 -31.51
C ARG A 388 -5.57 29.53 -30.07
N GLN A 389 -4.76 30.56 -29.84
CA GLN A 389 -4.31 30.94 -28.50
C GLN A 389 -5.47 31.39 -27.59
N ASP A 390 -6.45 32.12 -28.13
CA ASP A 390 -7.63 32.56 -27.39
C ASP A 390 -8.56 31.40 -27.02
N LYS A 391 -8.75 30.42 -27.92
CA LYS A 391 -9.49 29.19 -27.63
C LYS A 391 -8.84 28.38 -26.50
N ALA A 392 -7.52 28.21 -26.54
CA ALA A 392 -6.77 27.52 -25.49
C ALA A 392 -6.89 28.24 -24.14
N ARG A 393 -6.79 29.58 -24.12
CA ARG A 393 -6.98 30.38 -22.89
C ARG A 393 -8.39 30.29 -22.34
N ASN A 394 -9.41 30.36 -23.19
CA ASN A 394 -10.82 30.26 -22.77
C ASN A 394 -11.16 28.87 -22.23
N PHE A 395 -10.58 27.81 -22.80
CA PHE A 395 -10.71 26.45 -22.28
C PHE A 395 -10.06 26.32 -20.90
N LYS A 396 -8.83 26.85 -20.73
CA LYS A 396 -8.13 26.86 -19.44
C LYS A 396 -8.87 27.67 -18.38
N LEU A 397 -9.45 28.82 -18.76
CA LEU A 397 -10.25 29.65 -17.86
C LEU A 397 -11.52 28.91 -17.39
N LYS A 398 -12.24 28.22 -18.28
CA LYS A 398 -13.42 27.42 -17.91
C LYS A 398 -13.06 26.29 -16.94
N HIS A 399 -11.96 25.58 -17.22
CA HIS A 399 -11.49 24.49 -16.37
C HIS A 399 -11.07 24.99 -14.97
N GLU A 400 -10.37 26.13 -14.89
CA GLU A 400 -10.01 26.74 -13.60
C GLU A 400 -11.23 27.29 -12.84
N GLN A 401 -12.23 27.83 -13.54
CA GLN A 401 -13.50 28.22 -12.93
C GLN A 401 -14.25 27.02 -12.34
N GLU A 402 -14.21 25.87 -13.02
CA GLU A 402 -14.85 24.64 -12.55
C GLU A 402 -14.11 24.02 -11.37
N LYS A 403 -12.78 24.00 -11.39
CA LYS A 403 -11.95 23.64 -10.22
C LYS A 403 -12.22 24.54 -9.02
N THR A 404 -12.28 25.85 -9.24
CA THR A 404 -12.54 26.83 -8.16
C THR A 404 -13.93 26.63 -7.58
N LYS A 405 -14.93 26.29 -8.41
CA LYS A 405 -16.29 25.97 -7.97
C LYS A 405 -16.32 24.71 -7.10
N ILE A 406 -15.69 23.62 -7.54
CA ILE A 406 -15.61 22.36 -6.78
C ILE A 406 -14.89 22.59 -5.44
N LEU A 407 -13.79 23.34 -5.45
CA LEU A 407 -13.03 23.64 -4.24
C LEU A 407 -13.83 24.51 -3.26
N SER A 408 -14.58 25.50 -3.78
CA SER A 408 -15.48 26.35 -2.99
C SER A 408 -16.59 25.53 -2.32
N GLU A 409 -17.22 24.62 -3.06
CA GLU A 409 -18.28 23.74 -2.55
C GLU A 409 -17.76 22.79 -1.47
N ALA A 410 -16.56 22.23 -1.66
CA ALA A 410 -15.89 21.41 -0.65
C ALA A 410 -15.54 22.19 0.63
N LEU A 411 -15.00 23.41 0.48
CA LEU A 411 -14.67 24.28 1.62
C LEU A 411 -15.91 24.70 2.41
N GLN A 412 -17.03 24.95 1.72
CA GLN A 412 -18.29 25.32 2.34
C GLN A 412 -18.88 24.15 3.14
N THR A 413 -18.78 22.92 2.62
CA THR A 413 -19.22 21.71 3.31
C THR A 413 -18.39 21.44 4.57
N LEU A 414 -17.06 21.57 4.47
CA LEU A 414 -16.15 21.44 5.62
C LEU A 414 -16.39 22.53 6.68
N ALA A 415 -16.68 23.75 6.27
CA ALA A 415 -17.01 24.83 7.20
C ALA A 415 -18.33 24.57 7.95
N SER A 416 -19.33 23.98 7.27
CA SER A 416 -20.60 23.57 7.88
C SER A 416 -20.42 22.44 8.90
N GLU A 417 -19.68 21.39 8.55
CA GLU A 417 -19.41 20.27 9.46
C GLU A 417 -18.58 20.70 10.68
N HIS A 418 -17.59 21.58 10.48
CA HIS A 418 -16.79 22.13 11.57
C HIS A 418 -17.64 22.99 12.52
N HIS A 419 -18.56 23.78 11.98
CA HIS A 419 -19.48 24.60 12.76
C HIS A 419 -20.47 23.75 13.59
N GLU A 420 -20.96 22.64 13.03
CA GLU A 420 -21.83 21.69 13.75
C GLU A 420 -21.08 20.97 14.88
N LEU A 421 -19.82 20.59 14.63
CA LEU A 421 -18.92 20.03 15.64
C LEU A 421 -18.64 21.02 16.78
N GLU A 422 -18.34 22.28 16.48
CA GLU A 422 -18.13 23.31 17.50
C GLU A 422 -19.40 23.55 18.33
N GLN A 423 -20.60 23.55 17.72
CA GLN A 423 -21.85 23.70 18.46
C GLN A 423 -22.16 22.51 19.39
N SER A 424 -21.73 21.29 19.03
CA SER A 424 -21.87 20.09 19.87
C SER A 424 -20.96 20.11 21.10
N LEU A 425 -19.75 20.66 20.96
CA LEU A 425 -18.74 20.75 22.03
C LEU A 425 -19.13 21.75 23.13
N VAL A 426 -19.88 22.80 22.79
CA VAL A 426 -20.32 23.85 23.74
C VAL A 426 -21.50 23.40 24.61
N LYS A 427 -22.27 22.36 24.22
CA LYS A 427 -23.49 21.93 24.94
C LYS A 427 -23.31 20.73 25.88
N GLY A 428 -22.11 20.18 26.05
CA GLY A 428 -21.79 19.25 27.15
C GLY A 428 -22.66 17.99 27.24
N THR A 429 -23.19 17.48 26.13
CA THR A 429 -23.97 16.23 26.08
C THR A 429 -23.16 15.18 25.29
N PRO A 430 -23.15 13.88 25.67
CA PRO A 430 -22.40 12.87 24.91
C PRO A 430 -23.02 12.74 23.51
N PRO A 431 -22.23 12.56 22.44
CA PRO A 431 -22.79 12.48 21.11
C PRO A 431 -23.51 11.13 20.93
N HIS A 432 -24.84 11.17 20.96
CA HIS A 432 -25.69 10.17 20.35
C HIS A 432 -25.88 10.52 18.86
N HIS A 433 -25.39 9.65 17.98
CA HIS A 433 -25.54 9.64 16.51
C HIS A 433 -24.81 10.80 15.79
N SER A 434 -23.76 10.57 14.99
CA SER A 434 -23.73 9.74 13.77
C SER A 434 -22.80 8.53 13.88
N ILE A 435 -23.41 7.39 14.22
CA ILE A 435 -22.95 6.10 13.74
C ILE A 435 -23.16 6.16 12.23
N LEU A 436 -22.07 6.11 11.45
CA LEU A 436 -22.12 5.82 10.02
C LEU A 436 -23.06 4.62 9.83
N SER A 437 -24.08 4.76 8.98
CA SER A 437 -25.03 3.68 8.76
C SER A 437 -24.27 2.40 8.33
N GLU A 438 -24.59 1.30 8.99
CA GLU A 438 -23.84 0.03 8.92
C GLU A 438 -23.98 -0.70 7.55
N ASP A 439 -24.71 -0.11 6.60
CA ASP A 439 -25.05 -0.71 5.30
C ASP A 439 -24.26 -0.15 4.09
N GLU A 440 -23.48 0.92 4.26
CA GLU A 440 -22.84 1.63 3.14
C GLU A 440 -21.39 1.19 2.83
N PHE A 441 -20.74 0.42 3.70
CA PHE A 441 -19.34 0.01 3.44
C PHE A 441 -19.20 -0.97 2.25
N TYR A 442 -20.30 -1.58 1.80
CA TYR A 442 -20.30 -2.55 0.71
C TYR A 442 -21.08 -2.13 -0.54
N ASP A 443 -21.75 -0.97 -0.52
CA ASP A 443 -22.38 -0.39 -1.71
C ASP A 443 -22.17 1.13 -1.72
N ALA A 444 -21.25 1.57 -2.56
CA ALA A 444 -21.16 2.97 -2.93
C ALA A 444 -22.41 3.34 -3.77
N ILE A 445 -23.34 4.03 -3.10
CA ILE A 445 -24.51 4.81 -3.58
C ILE A 445 -25.85 4.06 -3.66
N SER A 446 -26.79 4.51 -2.82
CA SER A 446 -28.18 4.76 -3.21
C SER A 446 -28.65 6.09 -2.60
N ASP A 447 -28.96 7.07 -3.45
CA ASP A 447 -29.80 8.21 -3.08
C ASP A 447 -31.27 7.80 -3.09
N SER A 448 -32.01 8.35 -2.11
CA SER A 448 -33.43 8.70 -2.10
C SER A 448 -34.32 7.95 -1.09
N ASP A 449 -34.93 8.78 -0.25
CA ASP A 449 -35.86 8.55 0.85
C ASP A 449 -37.12 7.72 0.49
N SER A 450 -37.50 6.80 1.38
CA SER A 450 -38.83 6.75 2.04
C SER A 450 -39.01 5.43 2.80
N GLU A 451 -39.07 5.49 4.13
CA GLU A 451 -39.54 4.39 4.97
C GLU A 451 -41.07 4.43 5.10
N GLN A 452 -41.73 3.30 4.85
CA GLN A 452 -42.95 2.96 5.58
C GLN A 452 -43.06 1.44 5.78
N SER A 453 -42.79 1.03 7.02
CA SER A 453 -43.15 -0.25 7.61
C SER A 453 -44.63 -0.58 7.40
N LEU A 454 -44.97 -1.87 7.23
CA LEU A 454 -46.08 -2.51 7.95
C LEU A 454 -46.11 -4.04 7.78
N SER A 455 -46.26 -4.68 8.93
CA SER A 455 -46.59 -6.07 9.23
C SER A 455 -47.95 -6.52 8.68
N GLY A 456 -48.11 -7.81 8.37
CA GLY A 456 -49.46 -8.39 8.20
C GLY A 456 -49.54 -9.81 7.66
N PHE A 457 -49.38 -10.77 8.58
CA PHE A 457 -50.12 -12.03 8.79
C PHE A 457 -51.12 -12.57 7.73
N GLU A 458 -51.13 -13.92 7.64
CA GLU A 458 -52.23 -14.88 7.29
C GLU A 458 -52.51 -15.26 5.84
N THR A 459 -53.01 -16.45 5.47
CA THR A 459 -53.10 -17.85 5.95
C THR A 459 -53.89 -18.57 4.82
N VAL A 460 -53.90 -19.92 4.80
CA VAL A 460 -54.90 -20.80 4.12
C VAL A 460 -54.60 -21.11 2.65
N ALA A 461 -54.77 -22.32 2.11
CA ALA A 461 -54.70 -23.71 2.54
C ALA A 461 -54.92 -24.54 1.26
N ASN A 462 -54.45 -25.79 1.28
CA ASN A 462 -55.01 -26.96 0.59
C ASN A 462 -55.11 -26.95 -0.95
N SER A 463 -54.38 -27.86 -1.60
CA SER A 463 -54.90 -29.22 -1.88
C SER A 463 -53.91 -30.02 -2.75
N SER A 464 -53.61 -31.23 -2.28
CA SER A 464 -53.10 -32.37 -3.04
C SER A 464 -54.26 -32.98 -3.88
N PRO A 465 -54.15 -34.15 -4.55
CA PRO A 465 -53.04 -35.10 -4.63
C PRO A 465 -52.80 -35.78 -6.01
N GLU A 466 -51.73 -36.60 -6.07
CA GLU A 466 -51.62 -37.93 -6.73
C GLU A 466 -51.77 -37.99 -8.28
N ASP A 467 -51.08 -38.82 -9.07
CA ASP A 467 -50.53 -40.14 -8.76
C ASP A 467 -49.62 -40.68 -9.89
N SER A 468 -48.77 -41.64 -9.52
CA SER A 468 -48.35 -42.82 -10.30
C SER A 468 -47.45 -42.73 -11.57
N LEU A 469 -46.15 -42.96 -11.33
CA LEU A 469 -45.32 -44.09 -11.80
C LEU A 469 -45.63 -44.76 -13.17
N ASN A 470 -44.58 -44.93 -13.99
CA ASN A 470 -44.19 -46.28 -14.43
C ASN A 470 -42.76 -46.41 -14.96
N LEU A 471 -42.09 -47.43 -14.43
CA LEU A 471 -40.79 -47.99 -14.76
C LEU A 471 -40.91 -49.01 -15.91
N SER A 472 -39.91 -49.13 -16.78
CA SER A 472 -39.32 -50.41 -17.24
C SER A 472 -38.12 -50.10 -18.17
N TYR A 473 -36.90 -50.63 -18.08
CA TYR A 473 -36.27 -51.94 -17.82
C TYR A 473 -35.44 -52.37 -19.05
N CYS A 474 -34.11 -52.20 -18.93
CA CYS A 474 -32.98 -53.04 -19.39
C CYS A 474 -32.94 -53.69 -20.80
N LYS A 475 -31.79 -53.54 -21.51
CA LYS A 475 -30.79 -54.63 -21.72
C LYS A 475 -29.52 -54.21 -22.51
N LYS A 476 -28.48 -55.04 -22.30
CA LYS A 476 -27.03 -54.99 -22.63
C LYS A 476 -26.64 -55.43 -24.06
N GLY A 477 -25.40 -55.09 -24.46
CA GLY A 477 -24.47 -55.86 -25.35
C GLY A 477 -23.35 -54.97 -25.95
N SER A 478 -22.08 -54.98 -25.49
CA SER A 478 -20.89 -55.80 -25.90
C SER A 478 -20.40 -55.57 -27.36
N MET A 479 -19.33 -54.78 -27.60
CA MET A 479 -17.86 -55.08 -27.79
C MET A 479 -17.36 -55.21 -29.26
N SER A 480 -16.35 -54.42 -29.65
CA SER A 480 -15.07 -54.86 -30.30
C SER A 480 -14.14 -53.69 -30.73
N ASP A 481 -12.82 -53.95 -30.74
CA ASP A 481 -11.60 -53.09 -30.73
C ASP A 481 -11.15 -52.36 -32.03
N GLU A 482 -10.36 -51.26 -31.91
CA GLU A 482 -8.88 -51.19 -32.17
C GLU A 482 -8.25 -49.75 -32.23
N LYS A 483 -7.26 -49.50 -31.33
CA LYS A 483 -5.95 -48.78 -31.37
C LYS A 483 -5.71 -47.32 -31.92
N LYS A 484 -5.58 -46.37 -30.96
CA LYS A 484 -4.49 -45.41 -30.52
C LYS A 484 -3.24 -45.08 -31.40
N PRO A 485 -2.44 -43.98 -31.16
CA PRO A 485 -2.29 -43.21 -29.89
C PRO A 485 -2.13 -41.66 -29.96
N GLY A 486 -2.70 -40.97 -28.95
CA GLY A 486 -2.29 -39.64 -28.48
C GLY A 486 -2.20 -39.67 -26.94
N GLY A 487 -1.01 -39.40 -26.39
CA GLY A 487 -0.65 -39.67 -25.00
C GLY A 487 -1.31 -38.73 -23.99
N GLY A 488 -2.42 -39.17 -23.39
CA GLY A 488 -2.84 -38.75 -22.06
C GLY A 488 -2.22 -39.68 -21.03
N ALA A 489 -1.43 -39.13 -20.09
CA ALA A 489 -0.92 -39.90 -18.97
C ALA A 489 -2.04 -40.10 -17.94
N SER A 490 -2.78 -41.20 -18.10
CA SER A 490 -3.49 -41.86 -17.00
C SER A 490 -2.64 -43.00 -16.45
N THR A 491 -2.78 -43.25 -15.14
CA THR A 491 -2.51 -44.46 -14.31
C THR A 491 -1.44 -44.24 -13.23
N SER A 492 -1.61 -44.67 -11.98
CA SER A 492 -2.35 -45.83 -11.41
C SER A 492 -3.01 -45.48 -10.06
N ASN A 493 -4.22 -46.00 -9.80
CA ASN A 493 -5.06 -45.92 -8.56
C ASN A 493 -6.33 -45.06 -8.64
N GLY A 494 -6.70 -44.49 -9.79
CA GLY A 494 -7.97 -43.74 -9.91
C GLY A 494 -8.01 -42.40 -9.18
N ILE A 495 -6.93 -41.99 -8.49
CA ILE A 495 -6.83 -40.69 -7.83
C ILE A 495 -6.49 -39.63 -8.87
N LYS A 496 -7.41 -38.67 -9.07
CA LYS A 496 -7.19 -37.50 -9.92
C LYS A 496 -6.06 -36.64 -9.35
N LYS A 497 -5.09 -36.27 -10.18
CA LYS A 497 -3.97 -35.41 -9.77
C LYS A 497 -4.36 -33.94 -9.98
N HIS A 498 -4.45 -33.18 -8.89
CA HIS A 498 -4.74 -31.74 -8.92
C HIS A 498 -3.53 -30.91 -9.36
N ARG A 499 -3.78 -29.69 -9.89
CA ARG A 499 -2.71 -28.74 -10.22
C ARG A 499 -1.87 -28.35 -9.00
N THR A 500 -0.58 -28.11 -9.23
CA THR A 500 0.40 -27.73 -8.20
C THR A 500 0.93 -26.29 -8.36
N SER A 501 0.40 -25.54 -9.32
CA SER A 501 0.74 -24.14 -9.60
C SER A 501 -0.42 -23.46 -10.32
N LEU A 502 -0.53 -22.13 -10.18
CA LEU A 502 -1.42 -21.32 -11.01
C LEU A 502 -0.77 -21.09 -12.39
N PRO A 503 -1.55 -20.68 -13.41
CA PRO A 503 -1.05 -20.36 -14.75
C PRO A 503 -0.06 -19.18 -14.76
N SER A 504 -0.26 -18.18 -13.88
CA SER A 504 0.62 -17.03 -13.72
C SER A 504 1.01 -16.83 -12.24
N PRO A 505 2.24 -16.36 -11.96
CA PRO A 505 2.58 -15.90 -10.61
C PRO A 505 1.77 -14.64 -10.23
N MET A 506 1.71 -14.38 -8.93
CA MET A 506 1.16 -13.13 -8.41
C MET A 506 2.00 -11.93 -8.84
N PHE A 507 1.35 -10.80 -9.07
CA PHE A 507 2.02 -9.52 -9.32
C PHE A 507 2.72 -9.01 -8.06
N SER A 508 3.74 -8.17 -8.26
CA SER A 508 4.46 -7.48 -7.20
C SER A 508 3.53 -6.47 -6.52
N ARG A 509 3.19 -6.71 -5.25
CA ARG A 509 2.43 -5.75 -4.42
C ARG A 509 3.26 -4.55 -3.99
N ASN A 510 4.58 -4.58 -4.20
CA ASN A 510 5.49 -3.51 -3.76
C ASN A 510 5.38 -2.24 -4.61
N ASP A 511 4.74 -2.33 -5.78
CA ASP A 511 4.57 -1.21 -6.71
C ASP A 511 3.30 -0.38 -6.39
N PHE A 512 2.47 -0.84 -5.44
CA PHE A 512 1.23 -0.17 -5.04
C PHE A 512 1.10 -0.05 -3.52
N SER A 513 1.00 1.18 -3.02
CA SER A 513 0.71 1.45 -1.61
C SER A 513 -0.80 1.59 -1.40
N ILE A 514 -1.38 0.94 -0.40
CA ILE A 514 -2.78 1.20 0.00
C ILE A 514 -2.97 2.68 0.32
N TRP A 515 -1.93 3.34 0.85
CA TRP A 515 -1.92 4.78 1.06
C TRP A 515 -1.99 5.60 -0.23
N SER A 516 -1.47 5.14 -1.38
CA SER A 516 -1.62 5.89 -2.64
C SER A 516 -3.06 5.86 -3.15
N ILE A 517 -3.82 4.81 -2.82
CA ILE A 517 -5.26 4.71 -3.12
C ILE A 517 -6.07 5.48 -2.10
N LEU A 518 -5.84 5.28 -0.80
CA LEU A 518 -6.50 6.06 0.26
C LEU A 518 -6.25 7.56 0.10
N ARG A 519 -5.05 7.97 -0.34
CA ARG A 519 -4.70 9.37 -0.64
C ARG A 519 -5.46 9.93 -1.84
N LYS A 520 -5.63 9.15 -2.92
CA LYS A 520 -6.48 9.52 -4.07
C LYS A 520 -7.96 9.66 -3.71
N CYS A 521 -8.34 9.17 -2.53
CA CYS A 521 -9.70 9.20 -2.02
C CYS A 521 -9.87 10.15 -0.83
N ILE A 522 -8.86 10.96 -0.48
CA ILE A 522 -8.99 12.01 0.53
C ILE A 522 -9.93 13.09 -0.02
N GLY A 523 -11.10 13.27 0.61
CA GLY A 523 -12.19 14.13 0.14
C GLY A 523 -13.38 13.37 -0.45
N MET A 524 -13.27 12.04 -0.61
CA MET A 524 -14.38 11.14 -0.92
C MET A 524 -14.74 10.33 0.34
N GLU A 525 -16.02 9.98 0.53
CA GLU A 525 -16.39 9.05 1.59
C GLU A 525 -15.71 7.69 1.36
N LEU A 526 -15.04 7.16 2.40
CA LEU A 526 -14.26 5.91 2.34
C LEU A 526 -15.06 4.68 1.86
N SER A 527 -16.40 4.72 1.96
CA SER A 527 -17.33 3.71 1.45
C SER A 527 -17.46 3.68 -0.08
N LYS A 528 -17.02 4.73 -0.80
CA LYS A 528 -17.22 4.91 -2.24
C LYS A 528 -16.16 4.25 -3.14
N ILE A 529 -15.22 3.50 -2.58
CA ILE A 529 -13.99 3.06 -3.28
C ILE A 529 -14.02 1.54 -3.50
N THR A 530 -14.12 1.10 -4.75
CA THR A 530 -13.93 -0.32 -5.09
C THR A 530 -12.45 -0.67 -4.89
N MET A 531 -12.19 -1.68 -4.05
CA MET A 531 -10.82 -2.17 -3.84
C MET A 531 -10.23 -2.64 -5.18
N PRO A 532 -9.08 -2.10 -5.62
CA PRO A 532 -8.44 -2.52 -6.86
C PRO A 532 -8.15 -4.03 -6.88
N VAL A 533 -8.25 -4.65 -8.06
CA VAL A 533 -8.03 -6.11 -8.24
C VAL A 533 -6.65 -6.55 -7.72
N ILE A 534 -5.66 -5.67 -7.72
CA ILE A 534 -4.33 -5.94 -7.17
C ILE A 534 -4.30 -6.25 -5.65
N PHE A 535 -5.34 -5.94 -4.88
CA PHE A 535 -5.42 -6.38 -3.48
C PHE A 535 -6.09 -7.73 -3.32
N ASN A 536 -6.69 -8.22 -4.40
CA ASN A 536 -7.33 -9.50 -4.38
C ASN A 536 -6.31 -10.66 -4.41
N GLU A 537 -6.83 -11.84 -4.16
CA GLU A 537 -6.26 -13.11 -4.61
C GLU A 537 -7.26 -13.77 -5.56
N PRO A 538 -6.82 -14.67 -6.45
CA PRO A 538 -7.69 -15.26 -7.47
C PRO A 538 -8.59 -16.39 -6.92
N LEU A 539 -9.30 -16.10 -5.82
CA LEU A 539 -10.32 -16.97 -5.24
C LEU A 539 -11.52 -16.13 -4.79
N SER A 540 -12.72 -16.68 -4.96
CA SER A 540 -13.96 -16.16 -4.34
C SER A 540 -13.93 -16.41 -2.83
N PHE A 541 -14.67 -15.61 -2.06
CA PHE A 541 -14.83 -15.89 -0.63
C PHE A 541 -15.49 -17.25 -0.37
N LEU A 542 -16.34 -17.75 -1.28
CA LEU A 542 -16.92 -19.10 -1.20
C LEU A 542 -15.84 -20.20 -1.26
N GLN A 543 -14.82 -20.00 -2.10
CA GLN A 543 -13.66 -20.87 -2.17
C GLN A 543 -12.79 -20.76 -0.92
N ARG A 544 -12.57 -19.54 -0.41
CA ARG A 544 -11.84 -19.32 0.86
C ARG A 544 -12.52 -20.04 2.04
N LEU A 545 -13.85 -20.04 2.10
CA LEU A 545 -14.61 -20.80 3.12
C LEU A 545 -14.44 -22.31 2.96
N SER A 546 -14.33 -22.80 1.73
CA SER A 546 -14.12 -24.22 1.44
C SER A 546 -12.77 -24.75 1.93
N GLU A 547 -11.79 -23.87 2.20
CA GLU A 547 -10.52 -24.22 2.86
C GLU A 547 -10.71 -24.79 4.28
N TYR A 548 -11.87 -24.58 4.93
CA TYR A 548 -12.21 -25.23 6.20
C TYR A 548 -12.11 -26.77 6.11
N MET A 549 -12.30 -27.33 4.92
CA MET A 549 -12.28 -28.78 4.67
C MET A 549 -10.88 -29.33 4.35
N GLU A 550 -9.81 -28.52 4.39
CA GLU A 550 -8.44 -28.98 4.07
C GLU A 550 -8.01 -30.17 4.94
N HIS A 551 -8.40 -30.18 6.22
CA HIS A 551 -8.00 -31.19 7.19
C HIS A 551 -9.17 -32.12 7.59
N THR A 552 -10.04 -32.46 6.63
CA THR A 552 -11.22 -33.33 6.84
C THR A 552 -10.91 -34.69 7.48
N TYR A 553 -9.67 -35.20 7.33
CA TYR A 553 -9.23 -36.43 8.00
C TYR A 553 -9.37 -36.39 9.53
N LEU A 554 -9.41 -35.20 10.15
CA LEU A 554 -9.66 -35.03 11.58
C LEU A 554 -11.11 -35.37 11.96
N ILE A 555 -12.08 -35.07 11.08
CA ILE A 555 -13.48 -35.50 11.25
C ILE A 555 -13.56 -37.03 11.13
N GLN A 556 -12.89 -37.61 10.14
CA GLN A 556 -12.82 -39.06 9.96
C GLN A 556 -12.20 -39.76 11.17
N LYS A 557 -11.13 -39.17 11.75
CA LYS A 557 -10.51 -39.64 13.00
C LYS A 557 -11.50 -39.56 14.17
N ALA A 558 -12.25 -38.47 14.29
CA ALA A 558 -13.32 -38.37 15.29
C ALA A 558 -14.39 -39.48 15.11
N ASN A 559 -14.77 -39.79 13.87
CA ASN A 559 -15.72 -40.88 13.58
C ASN A 559 -15.22 -42.28 13.98
N GLN A 560 -13.90 -42.47 14.07
CA GLN A 560 -13.26 -43.71 14.51
C GLN A 560 -13.11 -43.80 16.04
N CYS A 561 -13.04 -42.66 16.74
CA CYS A 561 -12.89 -42.59 18.20
C CYS A 561 -14.17 -43.00 18.96
N ARG A 562 -14.04 -43.94 19.89
CA ARG A 562 -15.14 -44.38 20.77
C ARG A 562 -15.35 -43.46 21.96
N ASP A 563 -14.26 -42.89 22.48
CA ASP A 563 -14.29 -41.96 23.61
C ASP A 563 -14.79 -40.57 23.18
N THR A 564 -15.70 -39.99 23.96
CA THR A 564 -16.33 -38.69 23.66
C THR A 564 -15.34 -37.53 23.74
N VAL A 565 -14.36 -37.61 24.64
CA VAL A 565 -13.32 -36.61 24.85
C VAL A 565 -12.29 -36.67 23.73
N GLU A 566 -11.90 -37.87 23.28
CA GLU A 566 -11.05 -38.03 22.08
C GLU A 566 -11.73 -37.46 20.84
N ARG A 567 -13.04 -37.66 20.68
CA ARG A 567 -13.82 -37.01 19.62
C ARG A 567 -13.77 -35.50 19.73
N MET A 568 -14.03 -34.95 20.92
CA MET A 568 -13.96 -33.51 21.16
C MET A 568 -12.57 -32.94 20.85
N GLN A 569 -11.49 -33.64 21.18
CA GLN A 569 -10.12 -33.24 20.83
C GLN A 569 -9.90 -33.20 19.31
N CYS A 570 -10.43 -34.19 18.57
CA CYS A 570 -10.36 -34.21 17.11
C CYS A 570 -11.19 -33.09 16.48
N VAL A 571 -12.38 -32.82 17.00
CA VAL A 571 -13.23 -31.69 16.56
C VAL A 571 -12.57 -30.35 16.86
N ALA A 572 -11.95 -30.19 18.03
CA ALA A 572 -11.17 -29.01 18.39
C ALA A 572 -9.96 -28.80 17.46
N ALA A 573 -9.25 -29.88 17.13
CA ALA A 573 -8.17 -29.84 16.17
C ALA A 573 -8.66 -29.45 14.77
N PHE A 574 -9.81 -29.98 14.33
CA PHE A 574 -10.44 -29.61 13.07
C PHE A 574 -10.81 -28.12 13.03
N ALA A 575 -11.48 -27.62 14.07
CA ALA A 575 -11.87 -26.20 14.17
C ALA A 575 -10.66 -25.25 14.14
N VAL A 576 -9.55 -25.58 14.82
CA VAL A 576 -8.30 -24.80 14.73
C VAL A 576 -7.67 -24.91 13.35
N SER A 577 -7.63 -26.10 12.77
CA SER A 577 -7.02 -26.32 11.46
C SER A 577 -7.76 -25.62 10.30
N ALA A 578 -9.08 -25.45 10.43
CA ALA A 578 -9.92 -24.80 9.43
C ALA A 578 -9.51 -23.34 9.18
N VAL A 579 -8.96 -22.67 10.18
CA VAL A 579 -8.51 -21.27 10.10
C VAL A 579 -6.99 -21.14 9.95
N ALA A 580 -6.26 -22.23 9.76
CA ALA A 580 -4.79 -22.24 9.71
C ALA A 580 -4.21 -21.66 8.41
N SER A 581 -4.89 -21.88 7.28
CA SER A 581 -4.39 -21.49 5.95
C SER A 581 -4.25 -19.97 5.76
N GLN A 582 -4.83 -19.17 6.67
CA GLN A 582 -4.89 -17.71 6.61
C GLN A 582 -3.53 -17.03 6.82
N TRP A 583 -2.55 -17.70 7.43
CA TRP A 583 -1.23 -17.11 7.68
C TRP A 583 -0.58 -16.61 6.37
N GLU A 584 -0.01 -15.40 6.33
CA GLU A 584 0.57 -14.77 5.11
C GLU A 584 -0.37 -14.60 3.89
N ARG A 585 -1.65 -15.00 3.97
CA ARG A 585 -2.68 -14.82 2.93
C ARG A 585 -3.30 -13.43 3.03
N THR A 586 -2.50 -12.39 2.78
CA THR A 586 -2.91 -10.98 2.89
C THR A 586 -3.77 -10.49 1.71
N GLY A 587 -4.01 -11.34 0.70
CA GLY A 587 -4.94 -11.03 -0.38
C GLY A 587 -6.39 -11.13 0.05
N LYS A 588 -7.21 -10.17 -0.38
CA LYS A 588 -8.66 -10.19 -0.18
C LYS A 588 -9.28 -11.17 -1.20
N PRO A 589 -10.04 -12.21 -0.79
CA PRO A 589 -10.80 -12.99 -1.76
C PRO A 589 -11.85 -12.09 -2.46
N PHE A 590 -12.25 -12.43 -3.67
CA PHE A 590 -13.31 -11.71 -4.37
C PHE A 590 -14.61 -11.79 -3.57
N ASN A 591 -15.32 -10.66 -3.49
CA ASN A 591 -16.64 -10.64 -2.88
C ASN A 591 -17.60 -11.40 -3.81
N PRO A 592 -18.26 -12.48 -3.35
CA PRO A 592 -19.16 -13.25 -4.19
C PRO A 592 -20.34 -12.40 -4.62
N LEU A 593 -20.80 -12.59 -5.86
CA LEU A 593 -22.05 -11.98 -6.32
C LEU A 593 -23.24 -12.66 -5.64
N LEU A 594 -24.36 -11.96 -5.47
CA LEU A 594 -25.60 -12.54 -4.96
C LEU A 594 -26.07 -13.69 -5.86
N GLY A 595 -26.26 -14.88 -5.28
CA GLY A 595 -26.59 -16.11 -6.03
C GLY A 595 -25.38 -16.81 -6.67
N GLU A 596 -24.16 -16.30 -6.47
CA GLU A 596 -22.93 -17.04 -6.79
C GLU A 596 -22.87 -18.32 -5.98
N THR A 597 -22.46 -19.40 -6.62
CA THR A 597 -22.30 -20.73 -6.02
C THR A 597 -20.87 -21.21 -6.14
N TYR A 598 -20.48 -22.16 -5.30
CA TYR A 598 -19.25 -22.91 -5.49
C TYR A 598 -19.42 -24.34 -4.98
N GLU A 599 -19.10 -25.32 -5.84
CA GLU A 599 -19.02 -26.72 -5.45
C GLU A 599 -17.58 -27.25 -5.35
N LEU A 600 -17.37 -28.21 -4.47
CA LEU A 600 -16.12 -28.96 -4.35
C LEU A 600 -16.40 -30.42 -4.00
N VAL A 601 -15.99 -31.34 -4.89
CA VAL A 601 -16.02 -32.78 -4.64
C VAL A 601 -14.58 -33.29 -4.51
N ARG A 602 -14.25 -33.88 -3.37
CA ARG A 602 -12.94 -34.46 -3.07
C ARG A 602 -13.11 -35.91 -2.67
N GLU A 603 -13.18 -36.79 -3.67
CA GLU A 603 -13.27 -38.24 -3.46
C GLU A 603 -12.07 -38.79 -2.67
N ASP A 604 -10.88 -38.23 -2.90
CA ASP A 604 -9.65 -38.58 -2.20
C ASP A 604 -9.66 -38.20 -0.71
N LEU A 605 -10.42 -37.17 -0.34
CA LEU A 605 -10.65 -36.75 1.06
C LEU A 605 -12.00 -37.21 1.62
N GLY A 606 -12.85 -37.83 0.79
CA GLY A 606 -14.13 -38.42 1.18
C GLY A 606 -15.28 -37.44 1.45
N PHE A 607 -15.32 -36.26 0.82
CA PHE A 607 -16.42 -35.30 1.01
C PHE A 607 -16.86 -34.59 -0.27
N ARG A 608 -18.07 -34.03 -0.24
CA ARG A 608 -18.54 -33.02 -1.20
C ARG A 608 -19.09 -31.80 -0.45
N LEU A 609 -18.95 -30.62 -1.05
CA LEU A 609 -19.33 -29.33 -0.49
C LEU A 609 -20.03 -28.48 -1.54
N ILE A 610 -21.07 -27.76 -1.12
CA ILE A 610 -21.73 -26.69 -1.85
C ILE A 610 -21.77 -25.44 -0.97
N SER A 611 -21.55 -24.28 -1.57
CA SER A 611 -21.73 -22.98 -0.94
C SER A 611 -22.42 -22.00 -1.88
N GLU A 612 -23.13 -21.03 -1.30
CA GLU A 612 -23.90 -20.01 -2.01
C GLU A 612 -23.80 -18.66 -1.29
N GLN A 613 -23.71 -17.58 -2.06
CA GLN A 613 -23.90 -16.23 -1.55
C GLN A 613 -25.40 -15.92 -1.42
N VAL A 614 -25.94 -16.16 -0.23
CA VAL A 614 -27.38 -16.08 0.06
C VAL A 614 -27.88 -14.66 0.35
N SER A 615 -26.97 -13.74 0.68
CA SER A 615 -27.27 -12.33 0.92
C SER A 615 -26.07 -11.45 0.54
N HIS A 616 -26.33 -10.21 0.09
CA HIS A 616 -25.29 -9.22 -0.21
C HIS A 616 -25.29 -8.05 0.79
N HIS A 617 -26.44 -7.72 1.39
CA HIS A 617 -26.57 -6.70 2.44
C HIS A 617 -27.38 -7.26 3.62
N PRO A 618 -26.73 -7.72 4.70
CA PRO A 618 -25.27 -7.91 4.82
C PRO A 618 -24.76 -9.07 3.93
N PRO A 619 -23.44 -9.14 3.62
CA PRO A 619 -22.88 -10.21 2.81
C PRO A 619 -22.81 -11.52 3.62
N VAL A 620 -23.71 -12.46 3.31
CA VAL A 620 -23.78 -13.77 3.97
C VAL A 620 -23.49 -14.87 2.96
N SER A 621 -22.51 -15.71 3.28
CA SER A 621 -22.18 -16.92 2.52
C SER A 621 -22.58 -18.15 3.33
N ALA A 622 -23.43 -19.00 2.77
CA ALA A 622 -23.82 -20.27 3.38
C ALA A 622 -23.03 -21.42 2.75
N PHE A 623 -22.71 -22.45 3.53
CA PHE A 623 -22.04 -23.65 3.05
C PHE A 623 -22.60 -24.92 3.69
N TYR A 624 -22.54 -26.01 2.94
CA TYR A 624 -22.94 -27.35 3.36
C TYR A 624 -21.99 -28.36 2.77
N ALA A 625 -21.39 -29.17 3.63
CA ALA A 625 -20.54 -30.29 3.26
C ALA A 625 -21.04 -31.57 3.90
N GLU A 626 -20.93 -32.67 3.16
CA GLU A 626 -21.30 -34.00 3.61
C GLU A 626 -20.18 -34.99 3.25
N GLY A 627 -19.95 -35.95 4.16
CA GLY A 627 -19.07 -37.07 3.88
C GLY A 627 -19.69 -37.98 2.83
N ILE A 628 -18.91 -38.40 1.83
CA ILE A 628 -19.39 -39.30 0.76
C ILE A 628 -19.84 -40.65 1.35
N ALA A 629 -19.22 -41.07 2.47
CA ALA A 629 -19.60 -42.25 3.23
C ALA A 629 -20.82 -42.04 4.13
N ASN A 630 -21.46 -40.86 4.07
CA ASN A 630 -22.55 -40.43 4.94
C ASN A 630 -22.21 -40.55 6.43
N ASP A 631 -20.99 -40.16 6.80
CA ASP A 631 -20.43 -40.29 8.14
C ASP A 631 -20.43 -38.97 8.93
N PHE A 632 -20.47 -37.83 8.24
CA PHE A 632 -20.60 -36.51 8.86
C PHE A 632 -21.35 -35.51 7.96
N VAL A 633 -21.86 -34.46 8.58
CA VAL A 633 -22.35 -33.24 7.93
C VAL A 633 -21.67 -32.03 8.57
N PHE A 634 -21.17 -31.10 7.77
CA PHE A 634 -20.51 -29.88 8.22
C PHE A 634 -21.12 -28.67 7.49
N HIS A 635 -21.73 -27.76 8.22
CA HIS A 635 -22.46 -26.64 7.63
C HIS A 635 -22.42 -25.39 8.49
N GLY A 636 -22.80 -24.27 7.89
CA GLY A 636 -22.97 -23.00 8.58
C GLY A 636 -23.10 -21.85 7.59
N SER A 637 -23.22 -20.65 8.15
CA SER A 637 -23.26 -19.41 7.39
C SER A 637 -22.30 -18.39 8.01
N ILE A 638 -21.59 -17.65 7.18
CA ILE A 638 -20.58 -16.67 7.62
C ILE A 638 -20.90 -15.29 7.05
N TYR A 639 -20.94 -14.31 7.95
CA TYR A 639 -20.98 -12.88 7.67
C TYR A 639 -19.72 -12.22 8.26
N PRO A 640 -18.72 -11.86 7.43
CA PRO A 640 -17.52 -11.18 7.92
C PRO A 640 -17.81 -9.70 8.19
N LYS A 641 -18.11 -9.34 9.45
CA LYS A 641 -18.29 -7.94 9.87
C LYS A 641 -16.92 -7.26 9.97
N LEU A 642 -16.69 -6.25 9.14
CA LEU A 642 -15.41 -5.51 9.11
C LEU A 642 -15.43 -4.30 10.05
N LYS A 643 -14.30 -4.02 10.70
CA LYS A 643 -14.05 -2.80 11.49
C LYS A 643 -12.66 -2.26 11.20
N PHE A 644 -12.56 -0.97 10.90
CA PHE A 644 -11.29 -0.30 10.65
C PHE A 644 -10.81 0.44 11.91
N TRP A 645 -9.58 0.16 12.35
CA TRP A 645 -8.96 0.70 13.57
C TRP A 645 -7.76 1.60 13.26
N GLY A 646 -7.80 2.33 12.15
CA GLY A 646 -6.68 3.17 11.70
C GLY A 646 -5.57 2.36 11.04
N LYS A 647 -4.69 1.72 11.81
CA LYS A 647 -3.56 0.94 11.26
C LYS A 647 -3.91 -0.51 10.91
N SER A 648 -5.08 -1.01 11.33
CA SER A 648 -5.50 -2.41 11.18
C SER A 648 -6.98 -2.54 10.78
N VAL A 649 -7.35 -3.66 10.15
CA VAL A 649 -8.75 -4.05 9.87
C VAL A 649 -9.06 -5.35 10.58
N GLU A 650 -10.09 -5.33 11.42
CA GLU A 650 -10.67 -6.53 12.01
C GLU A 650 -11.79 -7.07 11.12
N ALA A 651 -11.79 -8.36 10.89
CA ALA A 651 -12.86 -9.14 10.29
C ALA A 651 -13.39 -10.12 11.33
N GLU A 652 -14.59 -9.84 11.85
CA GLU A 652 -15.29 -10.69 12.79
C GLU A 652 -16.23 -11.64 12.01
N PRO A 653 -15.92 -12.94 11.92
CA PRO A 653 -16.77 -13.90 11.21
C PRO A 653 -18.02 -14.23 12.04
N LYS A 654 -19.10 -13.49 11.82
CA LYS A 654 -20.40 -13.76 12.46
C LYS A 654 -21.03 -14.99 11.82
N GLY A 655 -21.53 -15.90 12.66
CA GLY A 655 -22.17 -17.11 12.20
C GLY A 655 -21.80 -18.31 13.04
N ILE A 656 -22.70 -19.30 13.06
CA ILE A 656 -22.52 -20.54 13.80
C ILE A 656 -22.05 -21.60 12.82
N ILE A 657 -21.00 -22.31 13.20
CA ILE A 657 -20.53 -23.49 12.49
C ILE A 657 -21.07 -24.73 13.20
N THR A 658 -21.58 -25.68 12.44
CA THR A 658 -22.18 -26.92 12.93
C THR A 658 -21.48 -28.12 12.28
N LEU A 659 -21.04 -29.06 13.10
CA LEU A 659 -20.53 -30.37 12.68
C LEU A 659 -21.37 -31.47 13.31
N GLU A 660 -21.92 -32.35 12.51
CA GLU A 660 -22.71 -33.50 12.92
C GLU A 660 -21.94 -34.78 12.61
N LEU A 661 -21.70 -35.59 13.64
CA LEU A 661 -21.13 -36.93 13.50
C LEU A 661 -22.29 -37.94 13.51
N LEU A 662 -22.76 -38.30 12.32
CA LEU A 662 -24.00 -39.05 12.12
C LEU A 662 -24.00 -40.41 12.82
N LYS A 663 -22.86 -41.09 12.80
CA LYS A 663 -22.66 -42.39 13.48
C LYS A 663 -22.98 -42.34 14.98
N TYR A 664 -22.68 -41.23 15.63
CA TYR A 664 -22.90 -41.06 17.07
C TYR A 664 -24.16 -40.25 17.37
N ASN A 665 -24.84 -39.68 16.35
CA ASN A 665 -25.92 -38.73 16.52
C ASN A 665 -25.50 -37.58 17.47
N GLU A 666 -24.30 -37.05 17.24
CA GLU A 666 -23.68 -35.96 18.01
C GLU A 666 -23.52 -34.74 17.13
N ALA A 667 -23.84 -33.56 17.67
CA ALA A 667 -23.65 -32.29 17.00
C ALA A 667 -22.76 -31.37 17.84
N TYR A 668 -21.86 -30.69 17.14
CA TYR A 668 -20.89 -29.76 17.70
C TYR A 668 -21.12 -28.40 17.07
N THR A 669 -21.24 -27.35 17.89
CA THR A 669 -21.34 -25.98 17.38
C THR A 669 -20.28 -25.07 17.97
N TRP A 670 -19.76 -24.14 17.15
CA TRP A 670 -18.84 -23.09 17.58
C TRP A 670 -18.92 -21.86 16.68
N THR A 671 -18.19 -20.81 17.06
CA THR A 671 -17.96 -19.61 16.25
C THR A 671 -16.45 -19.46 16.00
N ASN A 672 -16.08 -18.94 14.83
CA ASN A 672 -14.67 -18.72 14.49
C ASN A 672 -14.07 -17.49 15.21
N PRO A 673 -12.75 -17.45 15.41
CA PRO A 673 -12.07 -16.31 16.03
C PRO A 673 -12.07 -15.09 15.09
N THR A 674 -11.89 -13.91 15.65
CA THR A 674 -11.71 -12.67 14.89
C THR A 674 -10.37 -12.72 14.17
N CYS A 675 -10.36 -12.33 12.89
CA CYS A 675 -9.15 -12.16 12.09
C CYS A 675 -8.81 -10.67 12.04
N CYS A 676 -7.55 -10.30 12.24
CA CYS A 676 -7.08 -8.92 12.14
C CYS A 676 -5.94 -8.84 11.12
N VAL A 677 -6.04 -7.87 10.20
CA VAL A 677 -4.99 -7.55 9.24
C VAL A 677 -4.33 -6.26 9.70
N HIS A 678 -3.05 -6.34 10.06
CA HIS A 678 -2.27 -5.21 10.55
C HIS A 678 -1.50 -4.51 9.42
N ASN A 679 -1.08 -3.27 9.70
CA ASN A 679 -0.24 -2.45 8.82
C ASN A 679 -0.90 -2.17 7.44
N ILE A 680 -2.22 -1.96 7.43
CA ILE A 680 -2.95 -1.74 6.17
C ILE A 680 -2.67 -0.40 5.51
N ILE A 681 -2.08 0.57 6.22
CA ILE A 681 -1.72 1.88 5.66
C ILE A 681 -0.24 1.90 5.26
N VAL A 682 0.65 1.56 6.19
CA VAL A 682 2.11 1.60 6.02
C VAL A 682 2.72 0.39 6.73
N GLY A 683 3.73 -0.22 6.09
CA GLY A 683 4.48 -1.36 6.63
C GLY A 683 4.11 -2.69 5.96
N LYS A 684 4.72 -3.78 6.43
CA LYS A 684 4.43 -5.12 5.93
C LYS A 684 3.11 -5.62 6.51
N LEU A 685 2.15 -5.93 5.64
CA LEU A 685 0.88 -6.57 6.00
C LEU A 685 1.13 -7.91 6.70
N TRP A 686 0.44 -8.15 7.80
CA TRP A 686 0.43 -9.46 8.46
C TRP A 686 -0.91 -9.72 9.13
N ILE A 687 -1.19 -11.00 9.39
CA ILE A 687 -2.49 -11.47 9.86
C ILE A 687 -2.35 -12.04 11.26
N GLU A 688 -3.28 -11.66 12.11
CA GLU A 688 -3.50 -12.23 13.42
C GLU A 688 -4.89 -12.86 13.53
N GLN A 689 -5.03 -13.87 14.38
CA GLN A 689 -6.33 -14.33 14.83
C GLN A 689 -6.37 -14.37 16.36
N TYR A 690 -7.44 -13.82 16.94
CA TYR A 690 -7.66 -13.82 18.39
C TYR A 690 -9.13 -13.95 18.74
N GLY A 691 -9.39 -14.28 20.00
CA GLY A 691 -10.73 -14.44 20.55
C GLY A 691 -10.94 -15.80 21.17
N ASN A 692 -12.12 -15.99 21.76
CA ASN A 692 -12.50 -17.24 22.40
C ASN A 692 -13.38 -18.04 21.45
N MET A 693 -13.00 -19.31 21.24
CA MET A 693 -13.80 -20.30 20.53
C MET A 693 -14.32 -21.30 21.55
N GLU A 694 -15.64 -21.46 21.61
CA GLU A 694 -16.31 -22.45 22.46
C GLU A 694 -17.00 -23.48 21.57
N ILE A 695 -16.53 -24.73 21.63
CA ILE A 695 -17.11 -25.87 20.93
C ILE A 695 -17.98 -26.63 21.93
N THR A 696 -19.28 -26.74 21.65
CA THR A 696 -20.23 -27.45 22.51
C THR A 696 -20.71 -28.71 21.84
N ASN A 697 -20.58 -29.87 22.51
CA ASN A 697 -21.28 -31.10 22.11
C ASN A 697 -22.67 -31.10 22.72
N HIS A 698 -23.70 -31.03 21.87
CA HIS A 698 -25.10 -30.90 22.31
C HIS A 698 -25.69 -32.19 22.88
N LYS A 699 -25.09 -33.34 22.60
CA LYS A 699 -25.54 -34.64 23.13
C LYS A 699 -24.94 -34.94 24.51
N THR A 700 -23.62 -34.79 24.66
CA THR A 700 -22.92 -35.13 25.90
C THR A 700 -22.86 -33.97 26.88
N GLY A 701 -22.99 -32.73 26.39
CA GLY A 701 -22.84 -31.51 27.18
C GLY A 701 -21.38 -31.13 27.48
N GLU A 702 -20.41 -31.87 26.93
CA GLU A 702 -19.00 -31.51 27.00
C GLU A 702 -18.72 -30.23 26.21
N LYS A 703 -17.75 -29.46 26.69
CA LYS A 703 -17.33 -28.22 26.04
C LYS A 703 -15.83 -28.17 25.88
N CYS A 704 -15.36 -27.70 24.73
CA CYS A 704 -13.96 -27.32 24.53
C CYS A 704 -13.87 -25.81 24.43
N ILE A 705 -13.05 -25.20 25.29
CA ILE A 705 -12.82 -23.75 25.31
C ILE A 705 -11.40 -23.52 24.81
N LEU A 706 -11.27 -22.83 23.68
CA LEU A 706 -10.01 -22.45 23.06
C LEU A 706 -9.88 -20.93 23.06
N ASN A 707 -8.71 -20.43 23.46
CA ASN A 707 -8.40 -19.02 23.49
C ASN A 707 -7.24 -18.76 22.50
N PHE A 708 -7.56 -18.06 21.42
CA PHE A 708 -6.61 -17.54 20.45
C PHE A 708 -6.04 -16.25 21.03
N LYS A 709 -4.76 -16.30 21.40
CA LYS A 709 -4.09 -15.22 22.11
C LYS A 709 -3.72 -14.10 21.14
N PRO A 710 -4.04 -12.83 21.48
CA PRO A 710 -3.49 -11.70 20.75
C PRO A 710 -1.99 -11.56 21.05
N CYS A 711 -1.26 -10.92 20.14
CA CYS A 711 0.19 -10.78 20.06
C CYS A 711 0.76 -10.19 21.36
N GLY A 712 0.00 -9.26 21.96
CA GLY A 712 0.37 -8.52 23.16
C GLY A 712 1.54 -7.56 22.93
N LEU A 713 1.87 -6.73 23.93
CA LEU A 713 2.88 -5.65 23.83
C LEU A 713 4.30 -6.13 23.48
N PHE A 714 4.61 -7.42 23.63
CA PHE A 714 5.95 -7.98 23.42
C PHE A 714 5.97 -9.15 22.42
N GLY A 715 4.86 -9.42 21.73
CA GLY A 715 4.77 -10.45 20.70
C GLY A 715 4.93 -11.91 21.14
N LYS A 716 5.10 -12.17 22.44
CA LYS A 716 5.36 -13.53 22.97
C LYS A 716 4.20 -14.50 22.80
N GLU A 717 2.99 -13.98 22.65
CA GLU A 717 1.76 -14.76 22.56
C GLU A 717 1.28 -14.93 21.12
N LEU A 718 2.05 -14.41 20.14
CA LEU A 718 1.68 -14.44 18.74
C LEU A 718 1.32 -15.85 18.26
N HIS A 719 0.10 -15.96 17.72
CA HIS A 719 -0.53 -17.17 17.20
C HIS A 719 -0.81 -18.28 18.21
N LYS A 720 -0.54 -18.09 19.50
CA LYS A 720 -0.77 -19.13 20.49
C LYS A 720 -2.25 -19.43 20.63
N VAL A 721 -2.55 -20.72 20.72
CA VAL A 721 -3.87 -21.24 21.07
C VAL A 721 -3.70 -22.04 22.35
N GLU A 722 -4.45 -21.68 23.39
CA GLU A 722 -4.50 -22.42 24.65
C GLU A 722 -5.95 -22.67 25.05
N GLY A 723 -6.24 -23.84 25.59
CA GLY A 723 -7.60 -24.20 25.95
C GLY A 723 -7.68 -25.49 26.75
N TYR A 724 -8.90 -25.96 26.94
CA TYR A 724 -9.17 -27.19 27.66
C TYR A 724 -10.54 -27.77 27.26
N VAL A 725 -10.66 -29.08 27.38
CA VAL A 725 -11.94 -29.79 27.32
C VAL A 725 -12.45 -29.95 28.75
N GLN A 726 -13.73 -29.68 28.95
CA GLN A 726 -14.42 -29.87 30.22
C GLN A 726 -15.67 -30.73 30.04
N ASP A 727 -15.99 -31.52 31.07
CA ASP A 727 -17.25 -32.25 31.15
C ASP A 727 -18.43 -31.33 31.51
N LYS A 728 -19.63 -31.93 31.57
CA LYS A 728 -20.86 -31.26 32.00
C LYS A 728 -20.78 -30.70 33.43
N SER A 729 -19.92 -31.25 34.28
CA SER A 729 -19.64 -30.78 35.64
C SER A 729 -18.60 -29.65 35.68
N LYS A 730 -18.17 -29.14 34.52
CA LYS A 730 -17.12 -28.10 34.36
C LYS A 730 -15.75 -28.55 34.87
N LYS A 731 -15.51 -29.85 35.02
CA LYS A 731 -14.20 -30.38 35.39
C LYS A 731 -13.34 -30.46 34.12
N LYS A 732 -12.13 -29.90 34.18
CA LYS A 732 -11.15 -29.99 33.10
C LYS A 732 -10.66 -31.43 32.96
N ILE A 733 -10.79 -31.99 31.75
CA ILE A 733 -10.39 -33.36 31.42
C ILE A 733 -9.00 -33.36 30.78
N CYS A 734 -8.78 -32.47 29.80
CA CYS A 734 -7.49 -32.30 29.13
C CYS A 734 -7.26 -30.83 28.77
N CYS A 735 -5.99 -30.44 28.64
CA CYS A 735 -5.57 -29.13 28.18
C CYS A 735 -5.08 -29.22 26.74
N LEU A 736 -5.45 -28.23 25.93
CA LEU A 736 -5.04 -28.10 24.54
C LEU A 736 -4.12 -26.90 24.41
N TYR A 737 -3.02 -27.03 23.67
CA TYR A 737 -2.10 -25.92 23.44
C TYR A 737 -1.35 -26.06 22.11
N GLY A 738 -0.94 -24.93 21.54
CA GLY A 738 -0.14 -24.90 20.31
C GLY A 738 -0.15 -23.53 19.66
N LYS A 739 0.01 -23.52 18.33
CA LYS A 739 -0.12 -22.33 17.50
C LYS A 739 -0.96 -22.67 16.28
N TRP A 740 -1.94 -21.83 15.97
CA TRP A 740 -2.83 -22.06 14.82
C TRP A 740 -2.10 -22.01 13.47
N THR A 741 -0.88 -21.47 13.43
CA THR A 741 0.00 -21.48 12.26
C THR A 741 0.90 -22.71 12.14
N GLU A 742 0.94 -23.60 13.14
CA GLU A 742 1.90 -24.71 13.21
C GLU A 742 1.25 -26.05 13.59
N CYS A 743 0.65 -26.14 14.78
CA CYS A 743 0.20 -27.41 15.35
C CYS A 743 -0.68 -27.22 16.61
N LEU A 744 -1.38 -28.30 17.00
CA LEU A 744 -2.15 -28.39 18.23
C LEU A 744 -1.85 -29.71 18.96
N TYR A 745 -1.59 -29.61 20.26
CA TYR A 745 -1.30 -30.71 21.16
C TYR A 745 -2.35 -30.81 22.27
N SER A 746 -2.50 -32.02 22.83
CA SER A 746 -3.25 -32.28 24.05
C SER A 746 -2.33 -32.82 25.14
N ILE A 747 -2.62 -32.49 26.39
CA ILE A 747 -1.91 -32.98 27.57
C ILE A 747 -2.87 -33.06 28.76
N ASP A 748 -2.50 -33.82 29.79
CA ASP A 748 -3.26 -33.84 31.04
C ASP A 748 -3.20 -32.47 31.75
N PRO A 749 -4.26 -32.06 32.46
CA PRO A 749 -4.33 -30.73 33.08
C PRO A 749 -3.28 -30.50 34.18
N ALA A 750 -2.90 -31.54 34.93
CA ALA A 750 -1.98 -31.39 36.05
C ALA A 750 -0.55 -31.11 35.58
N THR A 751 -0.10 -31.80 34.54
CA THR A 751 1.20 -31.57 33.90
C THR A 751 1.24 -30.21 33.22
N PHE A 752 0.16 -29.80 32.53
CA PHE A 752 0.09 -28.47 31.91
C PHE A 752 0.22 -27.34 32.93
N GLU A 753 -0.52 -27.40 34.04
CA GLU A 753 -0.45 -26.39 35.09
C GLU A 753 0.92 -26.37 35.80
N SER A 754 1.54 -27.54 35.97
CA SER A 754 2.89 -27.66 36.53
C SER A 754 3.93 -27.01 35.62
N TYR A 755 3.85 -27.27 34.31
CA TYR A 755 4.70 -26.62 33.31
C TYR A 755 4.51 -25.11 33.32
N LYS A 756 3.25 -24.62 33.30
CA LYS A 756 2.93 -23.18 33.28
C LYS A 756 3.43 -22.46 34.53
N LYS A 757 3.42 -23.10 35.70
CA LYS A 757 4.00 -22.55 36.94
C LYS A 757 5.52 -22.46 36.87
N ASN A 758 6.19 -23.46 36.32
CA ASN A 758 7.65 -23.45 36.15
C ASN A 758 8.09 -22.42 35.11
N ASP A 759 7.33 -22.27 34.02
CA ASP A 759 7.60 -21.27 33.00
C ASP A 759 7.40 -19.84 33.53
N ARG A 760 6.38 -19.62 34.39
CA ARG A 760 6.20 -18.36 35.12
C ARG A 760 7.35 -18.09 36.10
N LYS A 761 7.80 -19.08 36.87
CA LYS A 761 8.96 -18.94 37.78
C LYS A 761 10.25 -18.61 37.01
N ASN A 762 10.54 -19.35 35.95
CA ASN A 762 11.69 -19.10 35.08
C ASN A 762 11.57 -17.75 34.34
N GLY A 763 10.35 -17.32 34.03
CA GLY A 763 10.03 -16.01 33.46
C GLY A 763 10.22 -14.86 34.44
N ASP A 764 9.90 -15.05 35.73
CA ASP A 764 10.11 -14.07 36.79
C ASP A 764 11.60 -14.00 37.21
N ASP A 765 12.32 -15.12 37.21
CA ASP A 765 13.79 -15.15 37.38
C ASP A 765 14.50 -14.48 36.18
N LYS A 766 13.97 -14.64 34.96
CA LYS A 766 14.42 -13.89 33.77
C LYS A 766 13.97 -12.42 33.78
N LYS A 767 12.87 -12.05 34.45
CA LYS A 767 12.46 -10.65 34.65
C LYS A 767 13.35 -9.95 35.68
N ASN A 768 13.82 -10.66 36.71
CA ASN A 768 14.80 -10.11 37.66
C ASN A 768 16.18 -9.87 37.00
N LEU A 769 16.48 -10.51 35.87
CA LEU A 769 17.63 -10.18 35.00
C LEU A 769 17.32 -9.17 33.88
N LYS A 770 16.05 -8.85 33.61
CA LYS A 770 15.61 -7.96 32.51
C LYS A 770 14.87 -6.69 32.94
N GLN A 771 14.75 -6.42 34.24
CA GLN A 771 14.33 -5.10 34.76
C GLN A 771 15.51 -4.12 34.76
N ALA A 772 15.98 -3.78 33.56
CA ALA A 772 16.78 -2.59 33.30
C ALA A 772 16.58 -2.22 31.82
N GLY A 773 15.46 -1.55 31.52
CA GLY A 773 15.11 -1.13 30.16
C GLY A 773 13.65 -0.68 30.11
N SER A 774 13.43 0.61 30.30
CA SER A 774 12.13 1.29 30.20
C SER A 774 11.68 1.45 28.75
N GLY A 775 10.36 1.62 28.58
CA GLY A 775 9.67 1.63 27.31
C GLY A 775 9.92 2.84 26.42
N GLU A 776 9.94 2.54 25.12
CA GLU A 776 9.49 3.40 24.02
C GLU A 776 8.69 2.47 23.10
N GLU A 777 7.46 2.85 22.73
CA GLU A 777 6.71 2.13 21.69
C GLU A 777 7.23 2.56 20.31
N PRO A 778 7.52 1.60 19.40
CA PRO A 778 7.90 1.92 18.03
C PRO A 778 6.67 2.36 17.20
N ASP A 779 6.88 3.32 16.29
CA ASP A 779 5.85 3.89 15.40
C ASP A 779 5.30 2.87 14.37
N GLU A 780 6.00 1.74 14.20
CA GLU A 780 5.66 0.58 13.39
C GLU A 780 5.61 -0.69 14.26
N MET A 781 4.64 -1.59 14.02
CA MET A 781 4.59 -2.90 14.68
C MET A 781 5.43 -3.91 13.87
N PRO A 782 6.69 -4.20 14.28
CA PRO A 782 7.49 -5.25 13.64
C PRO A 782 6.83 -6.62 13.87
N LEU A 783 7.00 -7.53 12.91
CA LEU A 783 6.71 -8.95 13.12
C LEU A 783 7.63 -9.47 14.25
N PRO A 784 7.09 -9.94 15.39
CA PRO A 784 7.90 -10.54 16.45
C PRO A 784 8.56 -11.84 15.97
N ASP A 785 9.74 -12.17 16.53
CA ASP A 785 10.43 -13.43 16.25
C ASP A 785 9.53 -14.64 16.59
N CYS A 786 9.27 -15.49 15.59
CA CYS A 786 8.38 -16.65 15.75
C CYS A 786 9.13 -17.84 16.35
N GLU A 787 9.17 -17.95 17.68
CA GLU A 787 9.68 -19.16 18.36
C GLU A 787 8.72 -20.34 18.17
N THR A 788 9.16 -21.46 17.59
CA THR A 788 8.34 -22.67 17.41
C THR A 788 7.77 -23.20 18.73
N VAL A 789 6.60 -23.85 18.69
CA VAL A 789 5.96 -24.42 19.90
C VAL A 789 6.89 -25.38 20.64
N HIS A 790 7.19 -25.08 21.91
CA HIS A 790 7.90 -26.01 22.79
C HIS A 790 6.97 -27.14 23.24
N VAL A 791 7.28 -28.38 22.86
CA VAL A 791 6.45 -29.55 23.19
C VAL A 791 6.68 -29.97 24.64
N ILE A 792 5.63 -29.92 25.45
CA ILE A 792 5.64 -30.38 26.84
C ILE A 792 5.74 -31.92 26.84
N PRO A 793 6.71 -32.54 27.53
CA PRO A 793 6.82 -34.00 27.61
C PRO A 793 5.50 -34.65 28.06
N GLY A 794 5.11 -35.75 27.40
CA GLY A 794 3.82 -36.41 27.62
C GLY A 794 2.65 -35.87 26.78
N SER A 795 2.88 -34.86 25.94
CA SER A 795 1.85 -34.35 25.03
C SER A 795 1.55 -35.30 23.88
N THR A 796 0.27 -35.35 23.48
CA THR A 796 -0.22 -36.05 22.30
C THR A 796 -0.46 -35.06 21.17
N LEU A 797 0.08 -35.30 19.98
CA LEU A 797 -0.15 -34.46 18.80
C LEU A 797 -1.56 -34.71 18.26
N LEU A 798 -2.35 -33.64 18.10
CA LEU A 798 -3.68 -33.70 17.50
C LEU A 798 -3.66 -33.31 16.02
N TRP A 799 -2.99 -32.21 15.70
CA TRP A 799 -2.90 -31.67 14.35
C TRP A 799 -1.57 -30.94 14.12
N ARG A 800 -1.10 -30.95 12.88
CA ARG A 800 0.04 -30.16 12.38
C ARG A 800 -0.29 -29.68 10.98
N ILE A 801 0.05 -28.43 10.70
CA ILE A 801 -0.16 -27.82 9.38
C ILE A 801 0.68 -28.55 8.32
N ALA A 802 0.12 -28.70 7.11
CA ALA A 802 0.88 -29.16 5.97
C ALA A 802 1.92 -28.09 5.56
N PRO A 803 3.14 -28.49 5.15
CA PRO A 803 4.08 -27.53 4.60
C PRO A 803 3.52 -26.94 3.31
N ARG A 804 3.72 -25.64 3.12
CA ARG A 804 3.31 -24.96 1.90
C ARG A 804 4.15 -25.43 0.69
N PRO A 805 3.59 -25.40 -0.52
CA PRO A 805 4.34 -25.60 -1.75
C PRO A 805 5.56 -24.66 -1.82
N LEU A 806 6.68 -25.11 -2.41
CA LEU A 806 7.88 -24.27 -2.56
C LEU A 806 7.63 -22.98 -3.35
N ASN A 807 6.70 -23.02 -4.30
CA ASN A 807 6.25 -21.89 -5.11
C ASN A 807 5.10 -21.08 -4.47
N SER A 808 4.70 -21.39 -3.23
CA SER A 808 3.58 -20.72 -2.53
C SER A 808 3.72 -19.20 -2.50
N ALA A 809 4.91 -18.68 -2.19
CA ALA A 809 5.16 -17.23 -2.15
C ALA A 809 4.95 -16.51 -3.49
N GLN A 810 5.09 -17.24 -4.61
CA GLN A 810 4.81 -16.72 -5.95
C GLN A 810 3.34 -16.90 -6.34
N MET A 811 2.58 -17.69 -5.59
CA MET A 811 1.20 -18.08 -5.88
C MET A 811 0.28 -17.64 -4.74
N TYR A 812 0.33 -16.36 -4.38
CA TYR A 812 -0.52 -15.74 -3.36
C TYR A 812 -0.44 -16.39 -1.97
N ASN A 813 0.63 -17.11 -1.65
CA ASN A 813 0.78 -17.91 -0.43
C ASN A 813 -0.24 -19.06 -0.27
N PHE A 814 -0.72 -19.61 -1.38
CA PHE A 814 -1.70 -20.70 -1.38
C PHE A 814 -1.14 -22.02 -0.87
N THR A 815 -1.96 -22.77 -0.12
CA THR A 815 -1.68 -24.17 0.21
C THR A 815 -1.88 -25.06 -1.02
N HIS A 816 -1.44 -26.32 -0.94
CA HIS A 816 -1.76 -27.32 -1.97
C HIS A 816 -3.27 -27.46 -2.20
N PHE A 817 -4.06 -27.35 -1.13
CA PHE A 817 -5.51 -27.40 -1.20
C PHE A 817 -6.07 -26.17 -1.92
N ALA A 818 -5.64 -24.96 -1.54
CA ALA A 818 -6.12 -23.71 -2.14
C ALA A 818 -5.78 -23.60 -3.63
N LEU A 819 -4.60 -24.09 -4.05
CA LEU A 819 -4.22 -24.13 -5.46
C LEU A 819 -5.24 -24.91 -6.30
N ALA A 820 -5.85 -25.98 -5.79
CA ALA A 820 -6.78 -26.81 -6.55
C ALA A 820 -8.22 -26.23 -6.64
N LEU A 821 -8.57 -25.23 -5.82
CA LEU A 821 -9.98 -24.82 -5.65
C LEU A 821 -10.62 -24.27 -6.91
N ASN A 822 -9.87 -23.48 -7.68
CA ASN A 822 -10.34 -22.81 -8.88
C ASN A 822 -9.90 -23.48 -10.19
N GLU A 823 -9.39 -24.72 -10.09
CA GLU A 823 -9.09 -25.57 -11.24
C GLU A 823 -10.40 -25.92 -11.98
N LEU A 824 -10.41 -25.74 -13.30
CA LEU A 824 -11.54 -26.06 -14.18
C LEU A 824 -11.11 -27.17 -15.15
N ASP A 825 -11.54 -28.40 -14.88
CA ASP A 825 -11.18 -29.56 -15.69
C ASP A 825 -12.02 -29.66 -16.97
N LYS A 826 -11.46 -30.31 -18.00
CA LYS A 826 -12.20 -30.62 -19.23
C LYS A 826 -13.48 -31.41 -18.92
N GLY A 827 -14.62 -30.88 -19.35
CA GLY A 827 -15.95 -31.48 -19.14
C GLY A 827 -16.65 -31.04 -17.85
N MET A 828 -15.95 -30.38 -16.90
CA MET A 828 -16.55 -29.86 -15.68
C MET A 828 -17.61 -28.79 -15.98
N GLU A 829 -17.37 -27.96 -17.01
CA GLU A 829 -18.31 -26.93 -17.48
C GLU A 829 -19.69 -27.48 -17.87
N SER A 830 -19.78 -28.75 -18.28
CA SER A 830 -21.06 -29.40 -18.60
C SER A 830 -21.82 -29.93 -17.39
N ILE A 831 -21.18 -29.92 -16.21
CA ILE A 831 -21.71 -30.50 -14.97
C ILE A 831 -22.04 -29.42 -13.95
N ILE A 832 -21.18 -28.40 -13.80
CA ILE A 832 -21.36 -27.33 -12.82
C ILE A 832 -22.44 -26.34 -13.27
N PRO A 833 -23.15 -25.68 -12.34
CA PRO A 833 -24.09 -24.63 -12.72
C PRO A 833 -23.34 -23.41 -13.28
N LYS A 834 -24.02 -22.62 -14.13
CA LYS A 834 -23.48 -21.35 -14.66
C LYS A 834 -23.11 -20.31 -13.59
N THR A 835 -23.58 -20.51 -12.36
CA THR A 835 -23.30 -19.69 -11.18
C THR A 835 -22.05 -20.13 -10.42
N ASP A 836 -21.37 -21.22 -10.81
CA ASP A 836 -20.14 -21.67 -10.14
C ASP A 836 -18.99 -20.68 -10.36
N CYS A 837 -18.32 -20.27 -9.27
CA CYS A 837 -17.31 -19.22 -9.33
C CYS A 837 -16.04 -19.59 -10.13
N ARG A 838 -15.85 -20.85 -10.55
CA ARG A 838 -14.82 -21.20 -11.55
C ARG A 838 -15.07 -20.58 -12.92
N LEU A 839 -16.32 -20.28 -13.23
CA LEU A 839 -16.75 -19.63 -14.47
C LEU A 839 -16.71 -18.11 -14.38
N ARG A 840 -16.39 -17.55 -13.21
CA ARG A 840 -16.39 -16.11 -12.97
C ARG A 840 -15.19 -15.45 -13.68
N PRO A 841 -15.43 -14.54 -14.65
CA PRO A 841 -14.40 -14.10 -15.59
C PRO A 841 -13.31 -13.20 -14.97
N ASP A 842 -13.65 -12.34 -14.01
CA ASP A 842 -12.68 -11.48 -13.31
C ASP A 842 -11.65 -12.28 -12.50
N ILE A 843 -12.10 -13.31 -11.77
CA ILE A 843 -11.23 -14.24 -11.03
C ILE A 843 -10.34 -15.00 -12.01
N ARG A 844 -10.90 -15.50 -13.12
CA ARG A 844 -10.14 -16.28 -14.11
C ARG A 844 -9.07 -15.44 -14.81
N ALA A 845 -9.39 -14.21 -15.21
CA ALA A 845 -8.45 -13.27 -15.80
C ALA A 845 -7.30 -12.97 -14.84
N MET A 846 -7.60 -12.71 -13.56
CA MET A 846 -6.60 -12.47 -12.53
C MET A 846 -5.69 -13.69 -12.31
N GLU A 847 -6.26 -14.88 -12.25
CA GLU A 847 -5.51 -16.14 -12.09
C GLU A 847 -4.53 -16.38 -13.25
N ASN A 848 -4.90 -15.94 -14.45
CA ASN A 848 -4.08 -16.01 -15.66
C ASN A 848 -3.06 -14.87 -15.78
N GLY A 849 -3.06 -13.91 -14.85
CA GLY A 849 -2.14 -12.77 -14.83
C GLY A 849 -2.61 -11.56 -15.66
N ASP A 850 -3.83 -11.58 -16.17
CA ASP A 850 -4.43 -10.46 -16.92
C ASP A 850 -5.23 -9.54 -15.99
N ILE A 851 -4.53 -8.57 -15.40
CA ILE A 851 -5.08 -7.66 -14.38
C ILE A 851 -6.02 -6.62 -14.98
N ASP A 852 -5.78 -6.22 -16.24
CA ASP A 852 -6.60 -5.22 -16.93
C ASP A 852 -7.98 -5.81 -17.24
N THR A 853 -8.02 -6.98 -17.89
CA THR A 853 -9.26 -7.72 -18.13
C THR A 853 -9.97 -8.06 -16.82
N ALA A 854 -9.22 -8.48 -15.78
CA ALA A 854 -9.82 -8.75 -14.48
C ALA A 854 -10.49 -7.51 -13.85
N SER A 855 -9.90 -6.33 -14.01
CA SER A 855 -10.45 -5.08 -13.49
C SER A 855 -11.68 -4.63 -14.26
N GLU A 856 -11.68 -4.76 -15.59
CA GLU A 856 -12.83 -4.47 -16.46
C GLU A 856 -14.00 -5.41 -16.16
N GLU A 857 -13.76 -6.72 -16.13
CA GLU A 857 -14.78 -7.72 -15.84
C GLU A 857 -15.34 -7.57 -14.44
N LYS A 858 -14.51 -7.26 -13.44
CA LYS A 858 -14.97 -6.99 -12.06
C LYS A 858 -15.95 -5.82 -12.04
N LYS A 859 -15.61 -4.72 -12.71
CA LYS A 859 -16.48 -3.55 -12.83
C LYS A 859 -17.80 -3.91 -13.51
N ARG A 860 -17.74 -4.64 -14.63
CA ARG A 860 -18.93 -5.09 -15.40
C ARG A 860 -19.86 -5.95 -14.55
N LEU A 861 -19.32 -6.90 -13.80
CA LEU A 861 -20.08 -7.79 -12.91
C LEU A 861 -20.75 -7.03 -11.75
N GLU A 862 -20.01 -6.14 -11.09
CA GLU A 862 -20.54 -5.31 -10.00
C GLU A 862 -21.63 -4.34 -10.50
N GLU A 863 -21.48 -3.78 -11.71
CA GLU A 863 -22.51 -2.96 -12.37
C GLU A 863 -23.75 -3.78 -12.73
N LYS A 864 -23.59 -4.98 -13.31
CA LYS A 864 -24.70 -5.91 -13.63
C LYS A 864 -25.49 -6.24 -12.37
N GLN A 865 -24.82 -6.56 -11.27
CA GLN A 865 -25.45 -6.85 -9.98
C GLN A 865 -26.24 -5.64 -9.43
N ARG A 866 -25.65 -4.43 -9.46
CA ARG A 866 -26.31 -3.20 -9.00
C ARG A 866 -27.54 -2.88 -9.84
N ALA A 867 -27.46 -3.01 -11.17
CA ALA A 867 -28.59 -2.84 -12.07
C ALA A 867 -29.71 -3.86 -11.78
N ALA A 868 -29.35 -5.14 -11.56
CA ALA A 868 -30.32 -6.17 -11.21
C ALA A 868 -30.99 -5.90 -9.85
N ARG A 869 -30.25 -5.40 -8.86
CA ARG A 869 -30.80 -4.97 -7.56
C ARG A 869 -31.78 -3.81 -7.72
N LYS A 870 -31.42 -2.77 -8.48
CA LYS A 870 -32.27 -1.60 -8.76
C LYS A 870 -33.53 -1.94 -9.55
N ASN A 871 -33.46 -2.94 -10.43
CA ASN A 871 -34.64 -3.43 -11.14
C ASN A 871 -35.60 -4.17 -10.21
N ARG A 872 -35.07 -5.01 -9.30
CA ARG A 872 -35.88 -5.71 -8.28
C ARG A 872 -36.56 -4.76 -7.30
N SER A 873 -35.87 -3.72 -6.85
CA SER A 873 -36.46 -2.72 -5.95
C SER A 873 -37.59 -1.91 -6.60
N LYS A 874 -37.66 -1.89 -7.94
CA LYS A 874 -38.75 -1.23 -8.69
C LYS A 874 -39.94 -2.15 -8.97
N SER A 875 -39.74 -3.47 -8.92
CA SER A 875 -40.76 -4.46 -9.28
C SER A 875 -41.49 -5.06 -8.07
N ASP A 876 -41.20 -4.63 -6.83
CA ASP A 876 -41.64 -5.27 -5.57
C ASP A 876 -41.34 -6.79 -5.50
N GLU A 877 -40.47 -7.27 -6.39
CA GLU A 877 -39.99 -8.63 -6.37
C GLU A 877 -38.81 -8.73 -5.40
N ASP A 878 -39.07 -9.25 -4.20
CA ASP A 878 -38.00 -9.76 -3.34
C ASP A 878 -37.08 -10.68 -4.17
N TRP A 879 -35.80 -10.83 -3.78
CA TRP A 879 -34.91 -11.91 -4.27
C TRP A 879 -35.40 -13.33 -3.85
N LYS A 880 -36.71 -13.52 -3.79
CA LYS A 880 -37.49 -14.67 -3.36
C LYS A 880 -38.54 -15.10 -4.39
N THR A 881 -38.71 -14.43 -5.54
CA THR A 881 -39.78 -14.78 -6.48
C THR A 881 -39.50 -16.11 -7.16
N ARG A 882 -40.09 -17.18 -6.60
CA ARG A 882 -40.34 -18.50 -7.18
C ARG A 882 -40.65 -18.43 -8.68
N CYS A 883 -40.10 -19.37 -9.45
CA CYS A 883 -40.75 -19.83 -10.67
C CYS A 883 -41.20 -21.28 -10.39
N GLY A 884 -42.46 -21.43 -9.98
CA GLY A 884 -43.04 -22.73 -9.65
C GLY A 884 -42.62 -23.31 -8.29
N SER A 885 -42.62 -24.65 -8.20
CA SER A 885 -42.47 -25.45 -6.97
C SER A 885 -41.04 -25.61 -6.44
N THR A 886 -40.03 -25.03 -7.08
CA THR A 886 -38.61 -25.13 -6.70
C THR A 886 -38.03 -23.74 -6.40
N PRO A 887 -37.56 -23.47 -5.17
CA PRO A 887 -36.89 -22.20 -4.87
C PRO A 887 -35.54 -22.10 -5.60
N TYR A 888 -35.22 -20.91 -6.09
CA TYR A 888 -33.93 -20.57 -6.76
C TYR A 888 -32.69 -20.69 -5.86
N ARG A 889 -32.87 -20.95 -4.57
CA ARG A 889 -31.80 -20.96 -3.57
C ARG A 889 -31.57 -22.37 -3.05
N TRP A 890 -30.31 -22.75 -2.97
CA TRP A 890 -29.88 -24.01 -2.38
C TRP A 890 -29.93 -23.96 -0.85
N PHE A 891 -30.15 -22.77 -0.28
CA PHE A 891 -30.28 -22.55 1.15
C PHE A 891 -31.52 -21.72 1.50
N HIS A 892 -32.10 -21.96 2.67
CA HIS A 892 -33.21 -21.20 3.22
C HIS A 892 -32.91 -20.75 4.65
N GLN A 893 -33.48 -19.61 5.07
CA GLN A 893 -33.38 -19.17 6.45
C GLN A 893 -34.16 -20.12 7.36
N GLY A 894 -33.52 -20.56 8.43
CA GLY A 894 -34.10 -21.42 9.44
C GLY A 894 -33.50 -21.15 10.82
N SER A 895 -33.95 -21.92 11.80
CA SER A 895 -33.34 -21.93 13.14
C SER A 895 -32.39 -23.11 13.23
N ASN A 896 -31.16 -22.87 13.69
CA ASN A 896 -30.19 -23.92 13.94
C ASN A 896 -30.77 -24.90 14.98
N PRO A 897 -30.87 -26.20 14.66
CA PRO A 897 -31.62 -27.16 15.49
C PRO A 897 -31.01 -27.40 16.87
N TYR A 898 -29.76 -26.98 17.10
CA TYR A 898 -29.03 -27.27 18.34
C TYR A 898 -28.96 -26.09 19.31
N ASN A 899 -28.93 -24.85 18.81
CA ASN A 899 -28.82 -23.65 19.65
C ASN A 899 -29.94 -22.62 19.44
N GLY A 900 -30.85 -22.84 18.47
CA GLY A 900 -31.98 -21.96 18.20
C GLY A 900 -31.64 -20.65 17.47
N GLY A 901 -30.37 -20.37 17.19
CA GLY A 901 -29.92 -19.18 16.45
C GLY A 901 -30.43 -19.17 15.00
N GLN A 902 -30.53 -17.99 14.40
CA GLN A 902 -30.82 -17.88 12.96
C GLN A 902 -29.66 -18.45 12.13
N ASP A 903 -29.99 -19.22 11.10
CA ASP A 903 -29.01 -19.87 10.23
C ASP A 903 -29.54 -20.00 8.79
N TRP A 904 -28.67 -20.41 7.88
CA TRP A 904 -29.02 -20.77 6.51
C TRP A 904 -28.85 -22.27 6.31
N LEU A 905 -29.97 -22.98 6.20
CA LEU A 905 -30.02 -24.43 6.10
C LEU A 905 -30.06 -24.86 4.63
N TYR A 906 -29.30 -25.90 4.30
CA TYR A 906 -29.30 -26.48 2.96
C TYR A 906 -30.66 -27.11 2.64
N SER A 907 -31.20 -26.79 1.47
CA SER A 907 -32.53 -27.19 1.00
C SER A 907 -32.54 -28.55 0.29
N GLY A 908 -31.38 -29.14 0.02
CA GLY A 908 -31.26 -30.35 -0.81
C GLY A 908 -31.18 -30.05 -2.31
N ASN A 909 -31.18 -31.12 -3.11
CA ASN A 909 -31.35 -31.14 -4.57
C ASN A 909 -30.28 -30.47 -5.44
N TYR A 910 -29.30 -29.75 -4.88
CA TYR A 910 -28.19 -29.17 -5.67
C TYR A 910 -27.47 -30.24 -6.50
N TRP A 911 -27.24 -31.40 -5.88
CA TRP A 911 -26.53 -32.52 -6.50
C TRP A 911 -27.35 -33.31 -7.52
N ASP A 912 -28.64 -32.99 -7.70
CA ASP A 912 -29.52 -33.64 -8.69
C ASP A 912 -29.28 -33.09 -10.11
N ARG A 913 -28.53 -31.99 -10.23
CA ARG A 913 -28.06 -31.37 -11.49
C ARG A 913 -29.15 -30.79 -12.39
N ASP A 914 -30.33 -30.47 -11.87
CA ASP A 914 -31.33 -29.68 -12.60
C ASP A 914 -31.06 -28.17 -12.44
N TYR A 915 -30.45 -27.58 -13.47
CA TYR A 915 -30.02 -26.17 -13.49
C TYR A 915 -30.74 -25.34 -14.55
N SER A 916 -31.89 -25.80 -15.01
CA SER A 916 -32.67 -25.17 -16.09
C SER A 916 -33.01 -23.70 -15.83
N ASN A 917 -33.29 -23.33 -14.58
CA ASN A 917 -33.76 -22.01 -14.18
C ASN A 917 -32.82 -21.30 -13.20
N LEU A 918 -31.50 -21.27 -13.42
CA LEU A 918 -30.58 -20.54 -12.55
C LEU A 918 -30.44 -19.05 -12.91
N PRO A 919 -30.09 -18.18 -11.94
CA PRO A 919 -29.84 -16.77 -12.22
C PRO A 919 -28.63 -16.58 -13.15
N ASP A 920 -28.68 -15.58 -14.02
CA ASP A 920 -27.56 -15.18 -14.85
C ASP A 920 -26.78 -14.03 -14.22
N ILE A 921 -25.66 -14.35 -13.58
CA ILE A 921 -24.90 -13.42 -12.74
C ILE A 921 -23.56 -12.99 -13.35
N TYR A 922 -23.05 -13.68 -14.39
CA TYR A 922 -21.77 -13.35 -15.03
C TYR A 922 -21.91 -12.52 -16.30
#